data_AF-A0A845XCQ6-F1
#
_entry.id   AF-A0A845XCQ6-F1
#
_cell.length_a   1.000
_cell.length_b   1.000
_cell.length_c   1.000
_cell.angle_alpha   90.00
_cell.angle_beta   90.00
_cell.angle_gamma   90.00
#
_symmetry.space_group_name_H-M   'P 1'
#
loop_
_entity.id
_entity.type
_entity.pdbx_description
1 polymer ?
#
loop_
_entity_poly.entity_id
_entity_poly.type
_entity_poly.pdbx_seq_one_letter_code
_entity_poly.pdbx_strand_id
1 'polypeptide(L)'
;MLPTLAAQSITVAPDGTGTIITLDGSTYHIEGGTQAGANLFHSFQDFGLTPGEIANFLSNPGIVNILGRVTGGNPSMIDGALQVSGSNANLYLMNPAGMVFGPNASLNVSGDFFATTADRIGLEGGWFNATGANDYATLVGTPNQFAFLRENPSAIINQGNLQTEGNMSFIGGAVQNQGELVTTKGTVTLAAVPGTRLVNLAQPGMLLSLDLPATALEQGVSLLDLPALLTGPSNPPVVAPDPAGVSTGGLPLENSDHHSASIFPANTNQGNVVIAGSIQGEQIDLYAAEQVTPSDPSLVQGKTRVIRFSETGENPEQAVFIDARADHPETLLYGATAGTIAQIIEPDENGVAVISEQLSVLSGSVGQLESVAIAAEGNAGNFWLGNQWLRSENIADYQQQLQSWGNALTENADILLYSCFTALGATGEALIASIADLTGADVAASVNATGSANYGADWVLEHSTGEIETTNSFTTEAIANWDGKLATLTVTNLSDAGAGSLRNQIAAAAVGDDIVFNVSGTINLGSEIAWATDNLTIDGSGQSVVVDGGGGNRLFNIAANNATISNLTLQNGSTAASGGGILHTGTGTLTLANTTLSRNSANIDGGGIASTNGDISISASTIANNAAVTGNGGGLAVANGNVTLINSTLSGNIANDYGGGLFLNTGNATITNSTIAFNVADSDTFGFGEGGGVHIATVGSHQIVNSIIAQNSDLSTAGSNFADISANLSLSTDRINGYDSFL
;
A
#
# COMPACT_ATOMS: atom_id res chain seq x y z
N MET A 1 3.57 -35.20 6.84
CA MET A 1 3.29 -35.64 5.46
C MET A 1 1.79 -35.82 5.32
N LEU A 2 1.14 -34.94 4.56
CA LEU A 2 -0.26 -35.12 4.16
C LEU A 2 -0.35 -36.37 3.25
N PRO A 3 -1.45 -37.14 3.27
CA PRO A 3 -1.67 -38.18 2.27
C PRO A 3 -1.74 -37.52 0.88
N THR A 4 -0.87 -37.94 -0.02
CA THR A 4 -0.91 -37.51 -1.43
C THR A 4 -2.17 -38.09 -2.07
N LEU A 5 -3.25 -37.32 -2.17
CA LEU A 5 -4.32 -37.64 -3.12
C LEU A 5 -3.68 -37.64 -4.51
N ALA A 6 -3.64 -38.80 -5.16
CA ALA A 6 -3.20 -38.90 -6.54
C ALA A 6 -4.23 -38.21 -7.44
N ALA A 7 -3.77 -37.39 -8.39
CA ALA A 7 -4.67 -36.78 -9.36
C ALA A 7 -5.35 -37.87 -10.20
N GLN A 8 -6.67 -37.76 -10.35
CA GLN A 8 -7.45 -38.61 -11.22
C GLN A 8 -7.35 -38.14 -12.67
N SER A 9 -7.31 -39.07 -13.64
CA SER A 9 -7.29 -38.72 -15.07
C SER A 9 -8.59 -38.04 -15.50
N ILE A 10 -8.52 -37.23 -16.56
CA ILE A 10 -9.70 -36.58 -17.13
C ILE A 10 -10.57 -37.65 -17.83
N THR A 11 -11.84 -37.74 -17.46
CA THR A 11 -12.80 -38.68 -18.06
C THR A 11 -14.11 -38.00 -18.45
N VAL A 12 -14.70 -38.44 -19.56
CA VAL A 12 -15.97 -37.89 -20.09
C VAL A 12 -17.15 -38.29 -19.20
N ALA A 13 -18.07 -37.35 -18.96
CA ALA A 13 -19.36 -37.66 -18.37
C ALA A 13 -20.33 -38.26 -19.41
N PRO A 14 -21.01 -39.39 -19.13
CA PRO A 14 -21.96 -40.01 -20.05
C PRO A 14 -23.35 -39.35 -19.97
N ASP A 15 -23.42 -38.04 -20.20
CA ASP A 15 -24.61 -37.22 -19.94
C ASP A 15 -25.22 -36.55 -21.18
N GLY A 16 -24.69 -36.86 -22.37
CA GLY A 16 -25.17 -36.33 -23.64
C GLY A 16 -24.56 -34.98 -24.04
N THR A 17 -23.64 -34.39 -23.25
CA THR A 17 -22.94 -33.14 -23.62
C THR A 17 -22.10 -33.29 -24.88
N GLY A 18 -21.73 -34.51 -25.26
CA GLY A 18 -20.93 -34.78 -26.47
C GLY A 18 -19.46 -34.39 -26.32
N THR A 19 -18.95 -34.25 -25.10
CA THR A 19 -17.51 -34.03 -24.84
C THR A 19 -16.70 -35.23 -25.32
N ILE A 20 -15.64 -34.96 -26.07
CA ILE A 20 -14.71 -35.96 -26.59
C ILE A 20 -13.35 -35.65 -26.00
N ILE A 21 -12.69 -36.68 -25.45
CA ILE A 21 -11.33 -36.56 -24.91
C ILE A 21 -10.44 -37.53 -25.66
N THR A 22 -9.41 -37.01 -26.31
CA THR A 22 -8.36 -37.79 -26.96
C THR A 22 -7.03 -37.51 -26.28
N LEU A 23 -6.39 -38.55 -25.75
CA LEU A 23 -5.06 -38.42 -25.16
C LEU A 23 -3.99 -38.64 -26.23
N ASP A 24 -3.17 -37.62 -26.49
CA ASP A 24 -1.98 -37.71 -27.35
C ASP A 24 -0.73 -37.35 -26.54
N GLY A 25 0.13 -38.35 -26.29
CA GLY A 25 1.24 -38.21 -25.34
C GLY A 25 0.74 -37.87 -23.94
N SER A 26 1.10 -36.69 -23.43
CA SER A 26 0.64 -36.14 -22.14
C SER A 26 -0.46 -35.07 -22.30
N THR A 27 -0.99 -34.87 -23.51
CA THR A 27 -2.01 -33.85 -23.78
C THR A 27 -3.39 -34.50 -23.94
N TYR A 28 -4.33 -34.13 -23.07
CA TYR A 28 -5.75 -34.38 -23.26
C TYR A 28 -6.32 -33.31 -24.19
N HIS A 29 -6.58 -33.67 -25.44
CA HIS A 29 -7.34 -32.85 -26.37
C HIS A 29 -8.83 -32.98 -26.07
N ILE A 30 -9.42 -31.88 -25.60
CA ILE A 30 -10.84 -31.78 -25.25
C ILE A 30 -11.55 -31.13 -26.43
N GLU A 31 -12.39 -31.92 -27.09
CA GLU A 31 -13.11 -31.58 -28.33
C GLU A 31 -14.62 -31.88 -28.19
N GLY A 32 -15.36 -31.65 -29.28
CA GLY A 32 -16.80 -31.86 -29.31
C GLY A 32 -17.51 -30.88 -28.38
N GLY A 33 -18.28 -31.41 -27.44
CA GLY A 33 -19.10 -30.60 -26.55
C GLY A 33 -20.40 -30.16 -27.23
N THR A 34 -21.18 -29.38 -26.47
CA THR A 34 -22.43 -28.81 -26.97
C THR A 34 -22.25 -27.30 -27.08
N GLN A 35 -22.50 -26.73 -28.26
CA GLN A 35 -22.45 -25.29 -28.48
C GLN A 35 -23.84 -24.67 -28.40
N ALA A 36 -23.97 -23.57 -27.68
CA ALA A 36 -25.15 -22.70 -27.69
C ALA A 36 -24.73 -21.24 -27.82
N GLY A 37 -25.03 -20.63 -28.97
CA GLY A 37 -24.52 -19.30 -29.30
C GLY A 37 -22.99 -19.27 -29.31
N ALA A 38 -22.40 -18.37 -28.53
CA ALA A 38 -20.95 -18.23 -28.37
C ALA A 38 -20.37 -19.04 -27.20
N ASN A 39 -21.17 -19.91 -26.56
CA ASN A 39 -20.77 -20.74 -25.43
C ASN A 39 -20.55 -22.19 -25.87
N LEU A 40 -19.45 -22.78 -25.43
CA LEU A 40 -19.11 -24.19 -25.63
C LEU A 40 -19.10 -24.93 -24.30
N PHE A 41 -19.93 -25.96 -24.15
CA PHE A 41 -20.10 -26.69 -22.91
C PHE A 41 -19.42 -28.06 -22.95
N HIS A 42 -18.68 -28.38 -21.89
CA HIS A 42 -18.06 -29.67 -21.65
C HIS A 42 -18.47 -30.25 -20.30
N SER A 43 -18.52 -31.58 -20.21
CA SER A 43 -18.89 -32.30 -19.00
C SER A 43 -17.95 -33.46 -18.74
N PHE A 44 -17.42 -33.50 -17.53
CA PHE A 44 -16.43 -34.47 -17.08
C PHE A 44 -17.00 -35.28 -15.92
N GLN A 45 -16.70 -36.57 -15.91
CA GLN A 45 -16.93 -37.41 -14.74
C GLN A 45 -15.89 -37.04 -13.68
N ASP A 46 -14.61 -37.09 -14.07
CA ASP A 46 -13.47 -36.70 -13.27
C ASP A 46 -12.58 -35.75 -14.06
N PHE A 47 -11.98 -34.77 -13.39
CA PHE A 47 -11.08 -33.80 -14.00
C PHE A 47 -9.88 -33.56 -13.07
N GLY A 48 -8.75 -34.16 -13.42
CA GLY A 48 -7.47 -33.94 -12.76
C GLY A 48 -6.31 -34.11 -13.73
N LEU A 49 -5.17 -33.55 -13.35
CA LEU A 49 -3.92 -33.55 -14.10
C LEU A 49 -2.76 -33.88 -13.16
N THR A 50 -1.86 -34.73 -13.60
CA THR A 50 -0.55 -34.98 -12.98
C THR A 50 0.53 -34.08 -13.61
N PRO A 51 1.71 -33.94 -12.98
CA PRO A 51 2.81 -33.14 -13.51
C PRO A 51 3.16 -33.45 -14.96
N GLY A 52 3.16 -32.41 -15.80
CA GLY A 52 3.50 -32.48 -17.22
C GLY A 52 2.34 -32.88 -18.15
N GLU A 53 1.16 -33.19 -17.59
CA GLU A 53 -0.06 -33.34 -18.39
C GLU A 53 -0.67 -31.98 -18.74
N ILE A 54 -1.35 -31.92 -19.89
CA ILE A 54 -1.99 -30.71 -20.41
C ILE A 54 -3.46 -31.03 -20.71
N ALA A 55 -4.39 -30.24 -20.17
CA ALA A 55 -5.77 -30.20 -20.63
C ALA A 55 -5.91 -29.10 -21.69
N ASN A 56 -5.98 -29.48 -22.95
CA ASN A 56 -6.08 -28.55 -24.08
C ASN A 56 -7.51 -28.50 -24.61
N PHE A 57 -8.23 -27.44 -24.29
CA PHE A 57 -9.57 -27.15 -24.80
C PHE A 57 -9.45 -26.59 -26.22
N LEU A 58 -9.89 -27.39 -27.20
CA LEU A 58 -9.89 -26.97 -28.59
C LEU A 58 -11.17 -26.20 -28.90
N SER A 59 -10.96 -24.97 -29.37
CA SER A 59 -12.01 -24.00 -29.63
C SER A 59 -11.89 -23.43 -31.05
N ASN A 60 -12.81 -22.54 -31.40
CA ASN A 60 -12.78 -21.78 -32.65
C ASN A 60 -13.08 -20.30 -32.39
N PRO A 61 -12.75 -19.39 -33.33
CA PRO A 61 -12.89 -17.95 -33.10
C PRO A 61 -14.32 -17.45 -32.84
N GLY A 62 -15.34 -18.27 -33.11
CA GLY A 62 -16.74 -17.93 -32.80
C GLY A 62 -17.16 -18.24 -31.36
N ILE A 63 -16.31 -18.92 -30.58
CA ILE A 63 -16.55 -19.22 -29.16
C ILE A 63 -15.91 -18.14 -28.30
N VAL A 64 -16.71 -17.58 -27.40
CA VAL A 64 -16.31 -16.58 -26.40
C VAL A 64 -16.09 -17.23 -25.04
N ASN A 65 -16.93 -18.20 -24.64
CA ASN A 65 -16.81 -18.87 -23.36
C ASN A 65 -16.79 -20.39 -23.52
N ILE A 66 -15.87 -21.05 -22.82
CA ILE A 66 -15.82 -22.50 -22.64
C ILE A 66 -16.21 -22.78 -21.19
N LEU A 67 -17.25 -23.58 -20.97
CA LEU A 67 -17.74 -23.93 -19.65
C LEU A 67 -17.61 -25.45 -19.42
N GLY A 68 -16.74 -25.83 -18.49
CA GLY A 68 -16.55 -27.21 -18.05
C GLY A 68 -17.21 -27.47 -16.69
N ARG A 69 -17.97 -28.56 -16.57
CA ARG A 69 -18.47 -29.05 -15.27
C ARG A 69 -17.89 -30.42 -14.91
N VAL A 70 -17.66 -30.66 -13.62
CA VAL A 70 -17.30 -31.98 -13.08
C VAL A 70 -18.48 -32.56 -12.31
N THR A 71 -18.88 -33.78 -12.68
CA THR A 71 -20.14 -34.42 -12.23
C THR A 71 -19.93 -35.63 -11.33
N GLY A 72 -18.72 -36.19 -11.27
CA GLY A 72 -18.43 -37.43 -10.55
C GLY A 72 -18.24 -37.30 -9.05
N GLY A 73 -18.22 -36.08 -8.54
CA GLY A 73 -18.21 -35.78 -7.11
C GLY A 73 -16.88 -35.91 -6.40
N ASN A 74 -15.79 -36.10 -7.14
CA ASN A 74 -14.43 -35.98 -6.62
C ASN A 74 -13.90 -34.55 -6.81
N PRO A 75 -13.12 -34.01 -5.86
CA PRO A 75 -12.42 -32.74 -6.04
C PRO A 75 -11.43 -32.79 -7.20
N SER A 76 -11.27 -31.69 -7.94
CA SER A 76 -10.31 -31.61 -9.04
C SER A 76 -8.89 -31.38 -8.54
N MET A 77 -7.99 -32.33 -8.78
CA MET A 77 -6.55 -32.20 -8.52
C MET A 77 -5.83 -31.84 -9.81
N ILE A 78 -5.43 -30.57 -9.98
CA ILE A 78 -4.85 -30.03 -11.21
C ILE A 78 -3.39 -29.70 -10.95
N ASP A 79 -2.47 -30.60 -11.25
CA ASP A 79 -1.02 -30.41 -11.09
C ASP A 79 -0.30 -30.37 -12.46
N GLY A 80 -0.98 -29.81 -13.47
CA GLY A 80 -0.50 -29.71 -14.85
C GLY A 80 -1.03 -28.44 -15.54
N ALA A 81 -0.89 -28.33 -16.86
CA ALA A 81 -1.26 -27.12 -17.58
C ALA A 81 -2.72 -27.13 -18.07
N LEU A 82 -3.44 -26.02 -17.88
CA LEU A 82 -4.72 -25.76 -18.55
C LEU A 82 -4.48 -24.85 -19.76
N GLN A 83 -4.96 -25.26 -20.93
CA GLN A 83 -4.72 -24.54 -22.18
C GLN A 83 -6.00 -24.38 -22.98
N VAL A 84 -6.18 -23.21 -23.61
CA VAL A 84 -7.18 -22.99 -24.66
C VAL A 84 -6.46 -22.78 -25.99
N SER A 85 -6.87 -23.51 -27.02
CA SER A 85 -6.30 -23.38 -28.38
C SER A 85 -7.39 -23.08 -29.40
N GLY A 86 -7.04 -22.29 -30.43
CA GLY A 86 -7.95 -21.99 -31.55
C GLY A 86 -8.86 -20.78 -31.35
N SER A 87 -8.87 -20.17 -30.17
CA SER A 87 -9.47 -18.86 -29.88
C SER A 87 -8.89 -18.25 -28.60
N ASN A 88 -9.35 -17.04 -28.26
CA ASN A 88 -9.08 -16.39 -26.97
C ASN A 88 -10.29 -16.51 -26.02
N ALA A 89 -10.98 -17.65 -26.06
CA ALA A 89 -12.16 -17.86 -25.24
C ALA A 89 -11.81 -17.86 -23.74
N ASN A 90 -12.75 -17.35 -22.95
CA ASN A 90 -12.72 -17.46 -21.50
C ASN A 90 -12.93 -18.93 -21.09
N LEU A 91 -12.29 -19.37 -20.00
CA LEU A 91 -12.42 -20.71 -19.46
C LEU A 91 -13.06 -20.69 -18.07
N TYR A 92 -14.23 -21.31 -17.96
CA TYR A 92 -14.95 -21.52 -16.70
C TYR A 92 -14.89 -22.99 -16.31
N LEU A 93 -14.34 -23.30 -15.14
CA LEU A 93 -14.34 -24.63 -14.55
C LEU A 93 -15.16 -24.65 -13.27
N MET A 94 -16.18 -25.52 -13.24
CA MET A 94 -17.08 -25.70 -12.10
C MET A 94 -16.93 -27.11 -11.52
N ASN A 95 -16.53 -27.20 -10.26
CA ASN A 95 -16.54 -28.44 -9.50
C ASN A 95 -17.00 -28.20 -8.06
N PRO A 96 -18.27 -28.53 -7.74
CA PRO A 96 -18.79 -28.45 -6.38
C PRO A 96 -17.92 -29.15 -5.32
N ALA A 97 -17.28 -30.27 -5.65
CA ALA A 97 -16.50 -31.05 -4.68
C ALA A 97 -15.22 -30.33 -4.21
N GLY A 98 -14.74 -29.31 -4.92
CA GLY A 98 -13.54 -28.54 -4.59
C GLY A 98 -12.46 -28.65 -5.67
N MET A 99 -11.47 -27.76 -5.60
CA MET A 99 -10.37 -27.73 -6.58
C MET A 99 -9.03 -27.43 -5.90
N VAL A 100 -7.98 -28.14 -6.31
CA VAL A 100 -6.60 -27.91 -5.88
C VAL A 100 -5.73 -27.75 -7.12
N PHE A 101 -5.11 -26.60 -7.27
CA PHE A 101 -4.07 -26.35 -8.25
C PHE A 101 -2.72 -26.65 -7.58
N GLY A 102 -2.07 -27.74 -8.00
CA GLY A 102 -0.81 -28.20 -7.45
C GLY A 102 0.38 -27.33 -7.85
N PRO A 103 1.58 -27.58 -7.29
CA PRO A 103 2.78 -26.77 -7.55
C PRO A 103 3.22 -26.66 -9.01
N ASN A 104 2.84 -27.62 -9.86
CA ASN A 104 3.16 -27.62 -11.29
C ASN A 104 2.01 -27.09 -12.15
N ALA A 105 0.92 -26.63 -11.53
CA ALA A 105 -0.21 -26.05 -12.24
C ALA A 105 0.20 -24.75 -12.94
N SER A 106 -0.28 -24.59 -14.17
CA SER A 106 -0.06 -23.38 -14.97
C SER A 106 -1.26 -23.12 -15.89
N LEU A 107 -1.41 -21.87 -16.30
CA LEU A 107 -2.44 -21.45 -17.24
C LEU A 107 -1.80 -20.98 -18.55
N ASN A 108 -2.36 -21.45 -19.67
CA ASN A 108 -2.13 -20.92 -21.00
C ASN A 108 -3.50 -20.57 -21.61
N VAL A 109 -4.11 -19.54 -21.03
CA VAL A 109 -5.45 -19.05 -21.36
C VAL A 109 -5.33 -17.56 -21.65
N SER A 110 -5.59 -17.16 -22.89
CA SER A 110 -5.50 -15.76 -23.33
C SER A 110 -6.73 -14.93 -22.95
N GLY A 111 -7.88 -15.57 -22.72
CA GLY A 111 -9.07 -14.93 -22.17
C GLY A 111 -9.10 -15.00 -20.64
N ASP A 112 -10.26 -14.72 -20.06
CA ASP A 112 -10.46 -14.79 -18.61
C ASP A 112 -10.49 -16.24 -18.10
N PHE A 113 -10.02 -16.45 -16.87
CA PHE A 113 -10.06 -17.74 -16.18
C PHE A 113 -10.93 -17.68 -14.92
N PHE A 114 -11.90 -18.58 -14.83
CA PHE A 114 -12.80 -18.73 -13.69
C PHE A 114 -12.74 -20.18 -13.17
N ALA A 115 -12.48 -20.33 -11.87
CA ALA A 115 -12.61 -21.59 -11.15
C ALA A 115 -13.62 -21.42 -10.03
N THR A 116 -14.62 -22.30 -9.96
CA THR A 116 -15.68 -22.20 -8.96
C THR A 116 -16.10 -23.54 -8.35
N THR A 117 -16.50 -23.50 -7.08
CA THR A 117 -17.17 -24.61 -6.38
C THR A 117 -18.68 -24.40 -6.25
N ALA A 118 -19.24 -23.44 -6.99
CA ALA A 118 -20.68 -23.25 -7.13
C ALA A 118 -21.36 -24.49 -7.70
N ASP A 119 -22.64 -24.64 -7.40
CA ASP A 119 -23.48 -25.74 -7.90
C ASP A 119 -24.06 -25.44 -9.29
N ARG A 120 -24.14 -24.16 -9.67
CA ARG A 120 -24.63 -23.71 -10.98
C ARG A 120 -23.95 -22.42 -11.44
N ILE A 121 -23.81 -22.26 -12.75
CA ILE A 121 -23.45 -21.00 -13.42
C ILE A 121 -24.69 -20.48 -14.15
N GLY A 122 -25.09 -19.25 -13.88
CA GLY A 122 -26.23 -18.58 -14.52
C GLY A 122 -25.81 -17.85 -15.77
N LEU A 123 -26.68 -17.90 -16.77
CA LEU A 123 -26.62 -17.13 -18.01
C LEU A 123 -28.01 -16.51 -18.27
N GLU A 124 -28.10 -15.56 -19.20
CA GLU A 124 -29.36 -14.84 -19.51
C GLU A 124 -30.57 -15.75 -19.72
N GLY A 125 -30.38 -16.92 -20.36
CA GLY A 125 -31.48 -17.83 -20.69
C GLY A 125 -31.65 -19.04 -19.75
N GLY A 126 -30.77 -19.26 -18.77
CA GLY A 126 -30.89 -20.42 -17.88
C GLY A 126 -29.66 -20.73 -17.02
N TRP A 127 -29.69 -21.89 -16.36
CA TRP A 127 -28.65 -22.36 -15.45
C TRP A 127 -27.87 -23.53 -16.04
N PHE A 128 -26.55 -23.38 -16.12
CA PHE A 128 -25.63 -24.49 -16.32
C PHE A 128 -25.36 -25.16 -14.97
N ASN A 129 -26.00 -26.30 -14.74
CA ASN A 129 -25.96 -27.03 -13.48
C ASN A 129 -24.74 -27.95 -13.41
N ALA A 130 -24.08 -28.05 -12.26
CA ALA A 130 -23.04 -29.05 -12.03
C ALA A 130 -23.61 -30.47 -11.95
N THR A 131 -24.79 -30.63 -11.33
CA THR A 131 -25.48 -31.92 -11.21
C THR A 131 -26.81 -31.91 -11.96
N GLY A 132 -27.17 -33.05 -12.55
CA GLY A 132 -28.42 -33.21 -13.30
C GLY A 132 -28.31 -32.81 -14.79
N ALA A 133 -29.47 -32.75 -15.46
CA ALA A 133 -29.57 -32.42 -16.88
C ALA A 133 -29.53 -30.90 -17.12
N ASN A 134 -29.00 -30.49 -18.28
CA ASN A 134 -28.99 -29.10 -18.73
C ASN A 134 -29.77 -28.96 -20.04
N ASP A 135 -30.51 -27.87 -20.17
CA ASP A 135 -31.12 -27.46 -21.44
C ASP A 135 -30.19 -26.47 -22.17
N TYR A 136 -29.20 -27.01 -22.87
CA TYR A 136 -28.17 -26.22 -23.54
C TYR A 136 -28.72 -25.20 -24.54
N ALA A 137 -29.87 -25.45 -25.16
CA ALA A 137 -30.47 -24.52 -26.13
C ALA A 137 -30.81 -23.16 -25.50
N THR A 138 -30.99 -23.11 -24.19
CA THR A 138 -31.28 -21.89 -23.42
C THR A 138 -30.04 -21.20 -22.86
N LEU A 139 -28.88 -21.87 -22.85
CA LEU A 139 -27.65 -21.38 -22.22
C LEU A 139 -26.84 -20.46 -23.16
N VAL A 140 -27.50 -19.44 -23.69
CA VAL A 140 -26.91 -18.36 -24.50
C VAL A 140 -26.60 -17.12 -23.65
N GLY A 141 -25.79 -16.20 -24.18
CA GLY A 141 -25.36 -14.99 -23.47
C GLY A 141 -24.07 -15.19 -22.67
N THR A 142 -23.70 -14.24 -21.83
CA THR A 142 -22.51 -14.32 -20.98
C THR A 142 -22.84 -14.88 -19.59
N PRO A 143 -21.96 -15.70 -18.99
CA PRO A 143 -22.07 -16.05 -17.57
C PRO A 143 -22.18 -14.80 -16.71
N ASN A 144 -23.18 -14.76 -15.85
CA ASN A 144 -23.48 -13.60 -15.02
C ASN A 144 -23.79 -13.94 -13.56
N GLN A 145 -23.90 -15.22 -13.19
CA GLN A 145 -24.23 -15.62 -11.83
C GLN A 145 -23.58 -16.95 -11.43
N PHE A 146 -23.38 -17.16 -10.13
CA PHE A 146 -23.03 -18.45 -9.52
C PHE A 146 -24.00 -18.77 -8.40
N ALA A 147 -24.56 -19.97 -8.37
CA ALA A 147 -25.44 -20.40 -7.29
C ALA A 147 -24.75 -21.45 -6.40
N PHE A 148 -24.65 -21.14 -5.11
CA PHE A 148 -24.21 -22.03 -4.05
C PHE A 148 -25.43 -22.54 -3.32
N LEU A 149 -25.83 -23.78 -3.58
CA LEU A 149 -27.01 -24.42 -3.01
C LEU A 149 -26.69 -25.18 -1.72
N ARG A 150 -25.43 -25.58 -1.54
CA ARG A 150 -24.97 -26.30 -0.35
C ARG A 150 -24.73 -25.35 0.81
N GLU A 151 -24.99 -25.81 2.05
CA GLU A 151 -24.68 -25.07 3.29
C GLU A 151 -23.18 -24.85 3.46
N ASN A 152 -22.37 -25.82 3.04
CA ASN A 152 -20.91 -25.79 3.15
C ASN A 152 -20.26 -26.03 1.78
N PRO A 153 -20.10 -25.01 0.93
CA PRO A 153 -19.39 -25.17 -0.33
C PRO A 153 -17.92 -25.51 -0.12
N SER A 154 -17.35 -26.30 -1.03
CA SER A 154 -15.95 -26.72 -0.93
C SER A 154 -14.97 -25.59 -1.24
N ALA A 155 -13.73 -25.77 -0.79
CA ALA A 155 -12.64 -24.82 -0.97
C ALA A 155 -11.96 -24.91 -2.35
N ILE A 156 -11.26 -23.83 -2.70
CA ILE A 156 -10.28 -23.77 -3.78
C ILE A 156 -8.92 -23.46 -3.16
N ILE A 157 -7.90 -24.24 -3.54
CA ILE A 157 -6.52 -24.05 -3.07
C ILE A 157 -5.60 -23.91 -4.28
N ASN A 158 -4.84 -22.82 -4.35
CA ASN A 158 -3.76 -22.65 -5.30
C ASN A 158 -2.38 -22.84 -4.65
N GLN A 159 -1.56 -23.71 -5.22
CA GLN A 159 -0.14 -23.89 -4.90
C GLN A 159 0.76 -23.69 -6.13
N GLY A 160 0.17 -23.50 -7.31
CA GLY A 160 0.87 -23.34 -8.57
C GLY A 160 1.16 -21.88 -8.92
N ASN A 161 1.79 -21.69 -10.07
CA ASN A 161 2.00 -20.36 -10.66
C ASN A 161 1.01 -20.18 -11.81
N LEU A 162 -0.07 -19.44 -11.53
CA LEU A 162 -1.16 -19.24 -12.45
C LEU A 162 -1.09 -17.82 -13.00
N GLN A 163 -0.91 -17.72 -14.32
CA GLN A 163 -0.78 -16.44 -15.01
C GLN A 163 -1.75 -16.36 -16.19
N THR A 164 -2.40 -15.21 -16.36
CA THR A 164 -3.20 -14.90 -17.55
C THR A 164 -3.07 -13.43 -17.95
N GLU A 165 -3.41 -13.10 -19.19
CA GLU A 165 -3.56 -11.71 -19.63
C GLU A 165 -4.89 -11.10 -19.17
N GLY A 166 -5.94 -11.91 -19.07
CA GLY A 166 -7.29 -11.48 -18.70
C GLY A 166 -7.54 -11.44 -17.19
N ASN A 167 -8.81 -11.50 -16.81
CA ASN A 167 -9.22 -11.62 -15.41
C ASN A 167 -8.98 -13.04 -14.88
N MET A 168 -8.70 -13.15 -13.59
CA MET A 168 -8.58 -14.42 -12.90
C MET A 168 -9.48 -14.44 -11.68
N SER A 169 -10.40 -15.39 -11.60
CA SER A 169 -11.39 -15.49 -10.51
C SER A 169 -11.43 -16.87 -9.89
N PHE A 170 -11.28 -16.93 -8.56
CA PHE A 170 -11.49 -18.12 -7.75
C PHE A 170 -12.65 -17.88 -6.80
N ILE A 171 -13.75 -18.61 -6.99
CA ILE A 171 -15.01 -18.37 -6.27
C ILE A 171 -15.47 -19.68 -5.63
N GLY A 172 -15.29 -19.82 -4.31
CA GLY A 172 -15.66 -21.05 -3.60
C GLY A 172 -16.04 -20.82 -2.15
N GLY A 173 -16.28 -21.89 -1.39
CA GLY A 173 -16.64 -21.78 0.03
C GLY A 173 -15.50 -21.27 0.91
N ALA A 174 -14.27 -21.44 0.44
CA ALA A 174 -13.05 -20.85 0.97
C ALA A 174 -12.05 -20.74 -0.17
N VAL A 175 -11.15 -19.75 -0.13
CA VAL A 175 -10.12 -19.57 -1.15
C VAL A 175 -8.77 -19.40 -0.48
N GLN A 176 -7.81 -20.21 -0.88
CA GLN A 176 -6.46 -20.14 -0.36
C GLN A 176 -5.45 -20.03 -1.49
N ASN A 177 -4.61 -19.00 -1.45
CA ASN A 177 -3.46 -18.85 -2.34
C ASN A 177 -2.16 -19.12 -1.57
N GLN A 178 -1.43 -20.16 -1.92
CA GLN A 178 -0.07 -20.48 -1.44
C GLN A 178 0.96 -20.38 -2.57
N GLY A 179 0.51 -20.25 -3.81
CA GLY A 179 1.34 -20.09 -5.00
C GLY A 179 1.36 -18.64 -5.49
N GLU A 180 1.46 -18.46 -6.79
CA GLU A 180 1.51 -17.16 -7.45
C GLU A 180 0.29 -16.99 -8.36
N LEU A 181 -0.36 -15.82 -8.27
CA LEU A 181 -1.45 -15.41 -9.15
C LEU A 181 -1.07 -14.10 -9.84
N VAL A 182 -0.97 -14.11 -11.16
CA VAL A 182 -0.55 -12.93 -11.93
C VAL A 182 -1.53 -12.64 -13.07
N THR A 183 -2.06 -11.42 -13.10
CA THR A 183 -2.75 -10.84 -14.25
C THR A 183 -1.97 -9.63 -14.76
N THR A 184 -1.79 -9.50 -16.08
CA THR A 184 -1.03 -8.36 -16.65
C THR A 184 -1.90 -7.17 -17.05
N LYS A 185 -3.20 -7.39 -17.27
CA LYS A 185 -4.17 -6.35 -17.70
C LYS A 185 -5.56 -6.54 -17.11
N GLY A 186 -5.70 -7.41 -16.11
CA GLY A 186 -6.99 -7.84 -15.59
C GLY A 186 -7.04 -7.83 -14.07
N THR A 187 -8.20 -8.16 -13.53
CA THR A 187 -8.46 -8.23 -12.09
C THR A 187 -8.16 -9.62 -11.55
N VAL A 188 -7.55 -9.73 -10.38
CA VAL A 188 -7.55 -10.97 -9.58
C VAL A 188 -8.70 -10.89 -8.57
N THR A 189 -9.62 -11.86 -8.62
CA THR A 189 -10.73 -11.98 -7.67
C THR A 189 -10.59 -13.27 -6.87
N LEU A 190 -10.50 -13.14 -5.55
CA LEU A 190 -10.63 -14.27 -4.62
C LEU A 190 -11.92 -14.08 -3.82
N ALA A 191 -12.87 -14.99 -3.96
CA ALA A 191 -14.16 -14.89 -3.30
C ALA A 191 -14.49 -16.15 -2.49
N ALA A 192 -14.53 -15.98 -1.16
CA ALA A 192 -14.98 -16.98 -0.21
C ALA A 192 -16.45 -16.73 0.14
N VAL A 193 -17.33 -17.51 -0.49
CA VAL A 193 -18.78 -17.34 -0.48
C VAL A 193 -19.42 -18.32 0.51
N PRO A 194 -20.27 -17.86 1.44
CA PRO A 194 -20.96 -18.76 2.34
C PRO A 194 -22.00 -19.60 1.58
N GLY A 195 -22.38 -20.75 2.12
CA GLY A 195 -23.34 -21.62 1.46
C GLY A 195 -24.73 -21.02 1.35
N THR A 196 -25.58 -21.61 0.50
CA THR A 196 -26.97 -21.18 0.25
C THR A 196 -27.08 -19.73 -0.24
N ARG A 197 -26.32 -19.35 -1.27
CA ARG A 197 -26.23 -17.98 -1.79
C ARG A 197 -26.17 -17.89 -3.30
N LEU A 198 -26.60 -16.75 -3.85
CA LEU A 198 -26.45 -16.41 -5.25
C LEU A 198 -25.45 -15.28 -5.42
N VAL A 199 -24.40 -15.51 -6.17
CA VAL A 199 -23.39 -14.50 -6.54
C VAL A 199 -23.73 -13.96 -7.91
N ASN A 200 -23.89 -12.65 -8.05
CA ASN A 200 -24.05 -11.97 -9.33
C ASN A 200 -22.71 -11.42 -9.84
N LEU A 201 -22.55 -11.35 -11.16
CA LEU A 201 -21.45 -10.69 -11.85
C LEU A 201 -21.97 -9.45 -12.56
N ALA A 202 -21.34 -8.30 -12.32
CA ALA A 202 -21.77 -7.02 -12.91
C ALA A 202 -21.35 -6.91 -14.37
N GLN A 203 -20.15 -7.43 -14.63
CA GLN A 203 -19.40 -7.49 -15.88
C GLN A 203 -18.39 -8.66 -15.75
N PRO A 204 -17.75 -9.15 -16.84
CA PRO A 204 -16.68 -10.13 -16.72
C PRO A 204 -15.61 -9.66 -15.72
N GLY A 205 -15.45 -10.38 -14.61
CA GLY A 205 -14.43 -10.10 -13.59
C GLY A 205 -14.85 -9.22 -12.38
N MET A 206 -16.09 -8.71 -12.31
CA MET A 206 -16.58 -8.04 -11.08
C MET A 206 -17.75 -8.81 -10.45
N LEU A 207 -17.58 -9.22 -9.19
CA LEU A 207 -18.67 -9.69 -8.33
C LEU A 207 -19.56 -8.48 -7.98
N LEU A 208 -20.84 -8.54 -8.30
CA LEU A 208 -21.79 -7.44 -8.14
C LEU A 208 -22.48 -7.46 -6.78
N SER A 209 -23.05 -8.60 -6.43
CA SER A 209 -23.91 -8.74 -5.27
C SER A 209 -24.13 -10.20 -4.89
N LEU A 210 -24.47 -10.43 -3.62
CA LEU A 210 -24.91 -11.69 -3.08
C LEU A 210 -26.43 -11.60 -2.80
N ASP A 211 -27.25 -12.23 -3.63
CA ASP A 211 -28.72 -12.23 -3.46
C ASP A 211 -29.21 -13.46 -2.68
N LEU A 212 -30.39 -13.28 -2.06
CA LEU A 212 -31.28 -14.18 -1.28
C LEU A 212 -31.02 -15.71 -1.32
N PRO A 213 -31.40 -16.46 -0.25
CA PRO A 213 -31.03 -17.86 -0.10
C PRO A 213 -31.49 -18.73 -1.26
N ALA A 214 -30.53 -19.43 -1.86
CA ALA A 214 -30.73 -20.25 -3.07
C ALA A 214 -31.65 -21.48 -2.85
N THR A 215 -32.14 -21.67 -1.62
CA THR A 215 -33.09 -22.72 -1.18
C THR A 215 -34.46 -22.62 -1.84
N ALA A 216 -34.78 -21.55 -2.58
CA ALA A 216 -36.00 -21.46 -3.38
C ALA A 216 -36.00 -22.34 -4.66
N LEU A 217 -34.90 -23.07 -4.94
CA LEU A 217 -34.66 -23.83 -6.18
C LEU A 217 -34.30 -25.32 -5.93
N GLU A 218 -35.20 -26.10 -5.31
CA GLU A 218 -35.06 -27.57 -5.02
C GLU A 218 -34.81 -28.47 -6.28
N GLN A 219 -34.17 -29.67 -6.31
CA GLN A 219 -33.80 -30.72 -5.31
C GLN A 219 -32.40 -31.41 -5.56
N GLY A 220 -31.66 -31.63 -4.47
CA GLY A 220 -30.87 -32.81 -4.02
C GLY A 220 -29.77 -33.51 -4.86
N VAL A 221 -28.52 -33.59 -4.33
CA VAL A 221 -27.61 -34.78 -4.19
C VAL A 221 -26.51 -34.44 -3.15
N SER A 222 -26.01 -35.42 -2.35
CA SER A 222 -24.85 -35.25 -1.45
C SER A 222 -23.55 -35.80 -2.06
N LEU A 223 -22.43 -35.09 -1.88
CA LEU A 223 -21.07 -35.51 -2.30
C LEU A 223 -20.05 -35.08 -1.23
N LEU A 224 -19.01 -35.90 -1.01
CA LEU A 224 -18.03 -35.72 0.07
C LEU A 224 -17.23 -34.41 -0.04
N ASP A 225 -17.04 -33.74 1.10
CA ASP A 225 -16.33 -32.48 1.23
C ASP A 225 -14.79 -32.65 1.22
N LEU A 226 -14.07 -31.79 0.48
CA LEU A 226 -12.60 -31.74 0.42
C LEU A 226 -11.89 -31.71 1.80
N PRO A 227 -12.39 -30.99 2.84
CA PRO A 227 -11.85 -31.04 4.20
C PRO A 227 -11.85 -32.45 4.83
N ALA A 228 -12.84 -33.29 4.51
CA ALA A 228 -12.93 -34.65 5.03
C ALA A 228 -11.88 -35.60 4.41
N LEU A 229 -11.44 -35.33 3.18
CA LEU A 229 -10.37 -36.07 2.51
C LEU A 229 -8.96 -35.64 2.95
N LEU A 230 -8.78 -34.39 3.40
CA LEU A 230 -7.51 -33.88 3.94
C LEU A 230 -7.26 -34.31 5.39
N THR A 231 -8.32 -34.63 6.16
CA THR A 231 -8.24 -34.94 7.60
C THR A 231 -8.27 -36.43 7.95
N GLY A 232 -8.67 -37.31 7.02
CA GLY A 232 -8.78 -38.76 7.24
C GLY A 232 -10.00 -39.16 8.08
N PRO A 233 -10.46 -40.44 8.04
CA PRO A 233 -11.67 -40.84 8.75
C PRO A 233 -11.46 -40.79 10.27
N SER A 234 -12.11 -39.83 10.94
CA SER A 234 -12.20 -39.80 12.40
C SER A 234 -13.09 -40.94 12.87
N ASN A 235 -12.48 -41.98 13.42
CA ASN A 235 -13.20 -42.99 14.20
C ASN A 235 -13.63 -42.30 15.51
N PRO A 236 -14.93 -42.21 15.86
CA PRO A 236 -15.31 -41.54 17.10
C PRO A 236 -14.90 -42.42 18.28
N PRO A 237 -14.11 -41.93 19.26
CA PRO A 237 -13.89 -42.69 20.46
C PRO A 237 -15.16 -42.64 21.32
N VAL A 238 -15.76 -43.81 21.54
CA VAL A 238 -16.64 -44.05 22.67
C VAL A 238 -15.81 -43.86 23.94
N VAL A 239 -16.07 -42.82 24.72
CA VAL A 239 -15.60 -42.74 26.12
C VAL A 239 -16.74 -42.25 27.01
N ALA A 240 -17.13 -43.10 27.95
CA ALA A 240 -18.03 -42.79 29.06
C ALA A 240 -17.37 -41.82 30.06
N PRO A 241 -18.14 -41.01 30.81
CA PRO A 241 -17.57 -40.01 31.71
C PRO A 241 -17.21 -40.62 33.06
N ASP A 242 -16.09 -40.19 33.65
CA ASP A 242 -15.95 -40.13 35.11
C ASP A 242 -15.10 -38.91 35.52
N PRO A 243 -15.43 -38.22 36.63
CA PRO A 243 -15.02 -36.85 36.93
C PRO A 243 -13.94 -36.77 38.03
N ALA A 244 -13.00 -35.86 37.87
CA ALA A 244 -12.33 -35.22 39.01
C ALA A 244 -11.62 -33.95 38.52
N GLY A 245 -12.14 -32.78 38.90
CA GLY A 245 -11.38 -31.54 38.82
C GLY A 245 -10.28 -31.49 39.89
N VAL A 246 -9.22 -30.72 39.63
CA VAL A 246 -8.47 -29.87 40.57
C VAL A 246 -7.37 -29.12 39.79
N SER A 247 -7.03 -27.94 40.31
CA SER A 247 -6.43 -26.77 39.68
C SER A 247 -4.90 -26.65 39.76
N THR A 248 -4.36 -25.77 38.89
CA THR A 248 -3.28 -24.76 39.08
C THR A 248 -1.85 -25.17 39.47
N GLY A 249 -0.89 -24.70 38.66
CA GLY A 249 0.53 -24.51 39.04
C GLY A 249 1.45 -24.38 37.81
N GLY A 250 2.15 -23.25 37.66
CA GLY A 250 2.83 -22.82 36.42
C GLY A 250 4.34 -23.04 36.30
N LEU A 251 4.85 -22.46 35.20
CA LEU A 251 6.24 -22.19 34.76
C LEU A 251 7.00 -23.35 34.07
N PRO A 252 8.03 -23.05 33.24
CA PRO A 252 8.06 -22.27 32.00
C PRO A 252 8.63 -23.15 30.84
N LEU A 253 8.34 -22.87 29.57
CA LEU A 253 8.96 -23.61 28.46
C LEU A 253 9.90 -22.72 27.65
N GLU A 254 11.18 -23.05 27.80
CA GLU A 254 12.30 -22.60 26.99
C GLU A 254 12.12 -22.99 25.52
N ASN A 255 12.69 -22.13 24.68
CA ASN A 255 12.86 -22.26 23.25
C ASN A 255 13.41 -23.63 22.82
N SER A 256 12.64 -24.35 22.00
CA SER A 256 13.21 -25.25 21.00
C SER A 256 12.32 -25.26 19.76
N ASP A 257 12.80 -24.58 18.73
CA ASP A 257 12.41 -24.69 17.33
C ASP A 257 11.96 -26.10 16.94
N HIS A 258 10.67 -26.22 16.64
CA HIS A 258 10.12 -27.06 15.59
C HIS A 258 8.66 -26.61 15.38
N HIS A 259 8.47 -25.58 14.56
CA HIS A 259 7.18 -25.21 14.00
C HIS A 259 6.62 -26.36 13.14
N SER A 260 5.97 -27.32 13.79
CA SER A 260 4.88 -28.07 13.20
C SER A 260 3.58 -27.55 13.79
N ALA A 261 3.26 -26.30 13.44
CA ALA A 261 1.90 -25.80 13.59
C ALA A 261 1.01 -26.64 12.66
N SER A 262 0.03 -27.34 13.22
CA SER A 262 -0.99 -28.03 12.44
C SER A 262 -1.82 -26.97 11.70
N ILE A 263 -1.67 -26.89 10.38
CA ILE A 263 -2.30 -25.88 9.50
C ILE A 263 -3.83 -26.10 9.31
N PHE A 264 -4.43 -27.07 10.00
CA PHE A 264 -5.86 -27.38 9.83
C PHE A 264 -6.56 -27.57 11.17
N PRO A 265 -7.27 -26.55 11.69
CA PRO A 265 -8.43 -26.82 12.52
C PRO A 265 -9.51 -27.41 11.62
N ALA A 266 -9.96 -28.62 11.94
CA ALA A 266 -11.15 -29.19 11.33
C ALA A 266 -12.33 -28.23 11.62
N ASN A 267 -12.96 -27.72 10.55
CA ASN A 267 -14.24 -27.00 10.54
C ASN A 267 -14.26 -25.46 10.74
N THR A 268 -13.20 -24.69 10.40
CA THR A 268 -13.20 -23.22 10.67
C THR A 268 -12.81 -22.28 9.51
N ASN A 269 -12.64 -22.74 8.27
CA ASN A 269 -12.14 -21.89 7.16
C ASN A 269 -13.19 -21.48 6.13
N GLN A 270 -14.46 -21.81 6.32
CA GLN A 270 -15.52 -21.38 5.41
C GLN A 270 -15.65 -19.86 5.48
N GLY A 271 -15.79 -19.20 4.33
CA GLY A 271 -15.89 -17.74 4.25
C GLY A 271 -14.55 -16.99 4.31
N ASN A 272 -13.42 -17.69 4.49
CA ASN A 272 -12.10 -17.07 4.56
C ASN A 272 -11.38 -17.01 3.21
N VAL A 273 -10.68 -15.89 2.98
CA VAL A 273 -9.63 -15.75 1.96
C VAL A 273 -8.28 -15.73 2.67
N VAL A 274 -7.42 -16.70 2.37
CA VAL A 274 -6.09 -16.83 2.98
C VAL A 274 -5.00 -16.68 1.92
N ILE A 275 -4.07 -15.75 2.14
CA ILE A 275 -3.02 -15.41 1.17
C ILE A 275 -1.64 -15.66 1.81
N ALA A 276 -1.01 -16.76 1.41
CA ALA A 276 0.33 -17.15 1.81
C ALA A 276 1.34 -17.13 0.65
N GLY A 277 0.88 -16.83 -0.57
CA GLY A 277 1.71 -16.62 -1.75
C GLY A 277 1.33 -15.32 -2.49
N SER A 278 2.07 -14.97 -3.53
CA SER A 278 1.94 -13.66 -4.19
C SER A 278 0.68 -13.54 -5.05
N ILE A 279 0.14 -12.33 -5.08
CA ILE A 279 -0.93 -11.90 -5.98
C ILE A 279 -0.47 -10.60 -6.63
N GLN A 280 -0.49 -10.55 -7.95
CA GLN A 280 -0.15 -9.36 -8.73
C GLN A 280 -1.24 -9.10 -9.78
N GLY A 281 -1.75 -7.87 -9.79
CA GLY A 281 -2.72 -7.41 -10.77
C GLY A 281 -2.88 -5.90 -10.72
N GLU A 282 -3.56 -5.32 -11.72
CA GLU A 282 -3.90 -3.88 -11.67
C GLU A 282 -4.91 -3.61 -10.54
N GLN A 283 -5.92 -4.49 -10.45
CA GLN A 283 -6.96 -4.51 -9.43
C GLN A 283 -6.99 -5.89 -8.76
N ILE A 284 -7.18 -5.90 -7.44
CA ILE A 284 -7.30 -7.12 -6.64
C ILE A 284 -8.55 -6.98 -5.78
N ASP A 285 -9.50 -7.90 -5.95
CA ASP A 285 -10.72 -7.93 -5.18
C ASP A 285 -10.78 -9.18 -4.29
N LEU A 286 -10.90 -8.96 -2.99
CA LEU A 286 -10.89 -10.01 -1.98
C LEU A 286 -12.25 -10.02 -1.27
N TYR A 287 -13.12 -10.97 -1.64
CA TYR A 287 -14.43 -11.15 -1.03
C TYR A 287 -14.36 -12.22 0.04
N ALA A 288 -14.74 -11.90 1.27
CA ALA A 288 -14.79 -12.84 2.38
C ALA A 288 -16.08 -12.69 3.19
N ALA A 289 -16.66 -13.81 3.61
CA ALA A 289 -17.76 -13.80 4.58
C ALA A 289 -17.22 -13.67 6.01
N GLU A 290 -16.04 -14.22 6.24
CA GLU A 290 -15.41 -14.26 7.55
C GLU A 290 -14.19 -13.35 7.54
N GLN A 291 -13.00 -13.76 7.12
CA GLN A 291 -11.79 -12.92 7.17
C GLN A 291 -10.99 -12.95 5.86
N VAL A 292 -10.23 -11.86 5.62
CA VAL A 292 -9.15 -11.82 4.64
C VAL A 292 -7.83 -11.77 5.41
N THR A 293 -6.96 -12.76 5.20
CA THR A 293 -5.74 -12.92 5.99
C THR A 293 -4.54 -13.16 5.09
N PRO A 294 -3.81 -12.10 4.70
CA PRO A 294 -2.46 -12.25 4.16
C PRO A 294 -1.47 -12.58 5.27
N SER A 295 -0.55 -13.51 5.00
CA SER A 295 0.57 -13.82 5.91
C SER A 295 1.60 -12.69 5.96
N ASP A 296 1.68 -11.90 4.89
CA ASP A 296 2.47 -10.68 4.75
C ASP A 296 1.72 -9.78 3.74
N PRO A 297 1.34 -8.55 4.11
CA PRO A 297 0.65 -7.62 3.22
C PRO A 297 1.38 -7.34 1.90
N SER A 298 2.72 -7.41 1.87
CA SER A 298 3.54 -7.18 0.67
C SER A 298 3.38 -8.25 -0.43
N LEU A 299 2.72 -9.37 -0.10
CA LEU A 299 2.35 -10.42 -1.05
C LEU A 299 1.25 -9.97 -2.01
N VAL A 300 0.51 -8.92 -1.68
CA VAL A 300 -0.62 -8.40 -2.48
C VAL A 300 -0.16 -7.11 -3.18
N GLN A 301 0.04 -7.17 -4.49
CA GLN A 301 0.59 -6.07 -5.29
C GLN A 301 -0.41 -5.62 -6.35
N GLY A 302 -1.09 -4.50 -6.08
CA GLY A 302 -2.13 -3.94 -6.93
C GLY A 302 -3.11 -3.10 -6.13
N LYS A 303 -4.02 -2.38 -6.80
CA LYS A 303 -5.10 -1.67 -6.12
C LYS A 303 -6.05 -2.68 -5.49
N THR A 304 -6.07 -2.71 -4.16
CA THR A 304 -6.74 -3.78 -3.41
C THR A 304 -8.05 -3.28 -2.80
N ARG A 305 -9.13 -4.03 -3.05
CA ARG A 305 -10.40 -3.89 -2.34
C ARG A 305 -10.67 -5.13 -1.50
N VAL A 306 -11.04 -4.91 -0.25
CA VAL A 306 -11.51 -5.96 0.65
C VAL A 306 -13.02 -5.79 0.80
N ILE A 307 -13.77 -6.81 0.41
CA ILE A 307 -15.22 -6.83 0.47
C ILE A 307 -15.63 -7.86 1.50
N ARG A 308 -16.29 -7.41 2.56
CA ARG A 308 -16.78 -8.24 3.66
C ARG A 308 -18.28 -8.35 3.54
N PHE A 309 -18.81 -9.55 3.36
CA PHE A 309 -20.26 -9.75 3.41
C PHE A 309 -20.79 -9.39 4.79
N SER A 310 -22.06 -8.95 4.88
CA SER A 310 -22.69 -8.69 6.18
C SER A 310 -22.86 -9.98 7.00
N GLU A 311 -23.14 -9.88 8.29
CA GLU A 311 -23.44 -11.05 9.14
C GLU A 311 -24.70 -11.81 8.68
N THR A 312 -25.65 -11.11 8.04
CA THR A 312 -26.82 -11.73 7.39
C THR A 312 -26.47 -12.37 6.04
N GLY A 313 -25.25 -12.13 5.54
CA GLY A 313 -24.76 -12.55 4.24
C GLY A 313 -25.47 -11.86 3.09
N GLU A 314 -25.83 -10.59 3.29
CA GLU A 314 -26.31 -9.63 2.29
C GLU A 314 -25.13 -8.81 1.75
N ASN A 315 -25.42 -7.93 0.78
CA ASN A 315 -24.43 -7.03 0.22
C ASN A 315 -23.84 -6.13 1.31
N PRO A 316 -22.57 -5.72 1.13
CA PRO A 316 -22.02 -4.65 1.96
C PRO A 316 -22.80 -3.36 1.72
N GLU A 317 -23.18 -2.72 2.82
CA GLU A 317 -23.93 -1.46 2.85
C GLU A 317 -23.03 -0.29 3.31
N GLN A 318 -21.76 -0.55 3.60
CA GLN A 318 -20.82 0.43 4.12
C GLN A 318 -19.56 0.51 3.24
N ALA A 319 -19.10 1.72 2.91
CA ALA A 319 -17.81 1.94 2.26
C ALA A 319 -16.77 2.46 3.26
N VAL A 320 -15.53 1.99 3.17
CA VAL A 320 -14.42 2.39 4.03
C VAL A 320 -13.24 2.81 3.16
N PHE A 321 -12.76 4.02 3.39
CA PHE A 321 -11.60 4.58 2.69
C PHE A 321 -10.50 4.88 3.69
N ILE A 322 -9.29 4.40 3.42
CA ILE A 322 -8.13 4.58 4.30
C ILE A 322 -7.08 5.37 3.52
N ASP A 323 -6.65 6.53 4.02
CA ASP A 323 -5.55 7.26 3.41
C ASP A 323 -4.24 6.49 3.65
N ALA A 324 -3.44 6.32 2.59
CA ALA A 324 -2.17 5.59 2.65
C ALA A 324 -1.11 6.24 3.58
N ARG A 325 -1.33 7.48 4.05
CA ARG A 325 -0.47 8.10 5.07
C ARG A 325 -0.68 7.55 6.47
N ALA A 326 -1.87 7.02 6.78
CA ALA A 326 -2.10 6.40 8.08
C ALA A 326 -1.04 5.32 8.32
N ASP A 327 -0.54 5.19 9.54
CA ASP A 327 0.40 4.12 9.89
C ASP A 327 -0.19 2.76 9.48
N HIS A 328 0.60 1.87 8.85
CA HIS A 328 0.18 0.50 8.53
C HIS A 328 -1.28 0.36 8.00
N PRO A 329 -1.65 1.06 6.92
CA PRO A 329 -3.05 1.17 6.48
C PRO A 329 -3.65 -0.19 6.09
N GLU A 330 -2.81 -1.16 5.72
CA GLU A 330 -3.18 -2.54 5.45
C GLU A 330 -3.86 -3.25 6.63
N THR A 331 -3.50 -2.90 7.87
CA THR A 331 -4.11 -3.48 9.08
C THR A 331 -5.58 -3.08 9.17
N LEU A 332 -5.90 -1.84 8.79
CA LEU A 332 -7.27 -1.33 8.73
C LEU A 332 -8.02 -1.90 7.51
N LEU A 333 -7.34 -2.04 6.36
CA LEU A 333 -7.91 -2.59 5.13
C LEU A 333 -8.40 -4.04 5.32
N TYR A 334 -7.54 -4.93 5.80
CA TYR A 334 -7.89 -6.33 6.04
C TYR A 334 -8.76 -6.50 7.30
N GLY A 335 -8.69 -5.51 8.20
CA GLY A 335 -9.38 -5.45 9.47
C GLY A 335 -10.78 -4.83 9.44
N ALA A 336 -11.30 -4.48 8.27
CA ALA A 336 -12.66 -3.93 8.13
C ALA A 336 -13.74 -4.96 8.54
N THR A 337 -14.83 -4.47 9.12
CA THR A 337 -15.92 -5.31 9.66
C THR A 337 -16.78 -5.97 8.58
N ALA A 338 -17.60 -6.95 8.97
CA ALA A 338 -18.63 -7.52 8.11
C ALA A 338 -19.56 -6.43 7.55
N GLY A 339 -19.94 -6.52 6.28
CA GLY A 339 -20.81 -5.56 5.60
C GLY A 339 -20.10 -4.35 5.00
N THR A 340 -18.76 -4.37 4.93
CA THR A 340 -17.96 -3.25 4.42
C THR A 340 -17.30 -3.55 3.08
N ILE A 341 -17.06 -2.49 2.30
CA ILE A 341 -16.12 -2.46 1.17
C ILE A 341 -15.00 -1.50 1.55
N ALA A 342 -13.80 -2.02 1.79
CA ALA A 342 -12.65 -1.24 2.21
C ALA A 342 -11.60 -1.10 1.09
N GLN A 343 -11.01 0.08 0.98
CA GLN A 343 -9.92 0.37 0.06
C GLN A 343 -8.97 1.44 0.57
N ILE A 344 -7.73 1.42 0.08
CA ILE A 344 -6.73 2.46 0.35
C ILE A 344 -6.79 3.54 -0.74
N ILE A 345 -6.57 4.79 -0.35
CA ILE A 345 -6.37 5.95 -1.25
C ILE A 345 -4.88 6.27 -1.25
N GLU A 346 -4.26 6.27 -2.42
CA GLU A 346 -2.82 6.46 -2.54
C GLU A 346 -2.39 7.93 -2.41
N PRO A 347 -1.15 8.22 -1.96
CA PRO A 347 -0.73 9.58 -1.64
C PRO A 347 -0.70 10.57 -2.82
N ASP A 348 -0.62 10.06 -4.05
CA ASP A 348 -0.59 10.84 -5.29
C ASP A 348 -1.98 11.04 -5.92
N GLU A 349 -3.01 10.34 -5.42
CA GLU A 349 -4.38 10.40 -5.95
C GLU A 349 -5.16 11.62 -5.44
N ASN A 350 -6.12 12.10 -6.23
CA ASN A 350 -7.12 13.03 -5.70
C ASN A 350 -8.18 12.22 -4.93
N GLY A 351 -8.07 12.18 -3.61
CA GLY A 351 -8.90 11.29 -2.81
C GLY A 351 -10.40 11.60 -2.88
N VAL A 352 -10.81 12.85 -3.05
CA VAL A 352 -12.23 13.19 -3.25
C VAL A 352 -12.76 12.62 -4.56
N ALA A 353 -11.97 12.69 -5.64
CA ALA A 353 -12.33 12.11 -6.91
C ALA A 353 -12.43 10.58 -6.84
N VAL A 354 -11.47 9.93 -6.17
CA VAL A 354 -11.47 8.48 -5.94
C VAL A 354 -12.74 8.04 -5.21
N ILE A 355 -13.07 8.68 -4.08
CA ILE A 355 -14.30 8.36 -3.34
C ILE A 355 -15.54 8.59 -4.21
N SER A 356 -15.61 9.71 -4.95
CA SER A 356 -16.77 10.01 -5.80
C SER A 356 -17.01 8.95 -6.87
N GLU A 357 -15.94 8.51 -7.54
CA GLU A 357 -16.01 7.46 -8.56
C GLU A 357 -16.47 6.14 -7.93
N GLN A 358 -15.87 5.74 -6.81
CA GLN A 358 -16.21 4.49 -6.15
C GLN A 358 -17.64 4.47 -5.62
N LEU A 359 -18.09 5.52 -4.93
CA LEU A 359 -19.47 5.59 -4.45
C LEU A 359 -20.48 5.55 -5.60
N SER A 360 -20.16 6.17 -6.75
CA SER A 360 -21.00 6.06 -7.95
C SER A 360 -21.06 4.63 -8.48
N VAL A 361 -19.94 3.92 -8.53
CA VAL A 361 -19.88 2.51 -8.97
C VAL A 361 -20.62 1.61 -8.00
N LEU A 362 -20.40 1.77 -6.70
CA LEU A 362 -21.00 0.97 -5.65
C LEU A 362 -22.51 1.18 -5.59
N SER A 363 -22.99 2.42 -5.62
CA SER A 363 -24.43 2.72 -5.57
C SER A 363 -25.21 2.13 -6.75
N GLY A 364 -24.61 2.08 -7.94
CA GLY A 364 -25.17 1.40 -9.11
C GLY A 364 -25.10 -0.12 -9.04
N SER A 365 -24.30 -0.66 -8.12
CA SER A 365 -23.94 -2.07 -8.04
C SER A 365 -24.65 -2.81 -6.90
N VAL A 366 -24.49 -2.31 -5.68
CA VAL A 366 -25.05 -2.90 -4.45
C VAL A 366 -26.26 -2.14 -3.92
N GLY A 367 -26.59 -0.97 -4.50
CA GLY A 367 -27.61 -0.05 -4.01
C GLY A 367 -27.02 1.08 -3.17
N GLN A 368 -27.88 1.98 -2.69
CA GLN A 368 -27.45 3.09 -1.83
C GLN A 368 -26.84 2.54 -0.53
N LEU A 369 -25.78 3.20 -0.07
CA LEU A 369 -25.01 2.79 1.11
C LEU A 369 -25.57 3.43 2.38
N GLU A 370 -25.50 2.70 3.49
CA GLU A 370 -25.85 3.17 4.82
C GLU A 370 -24.72 3.96 5.48
N SER A 371 -23.46 3.77 5.07
CA SER A 371 -22.39 4.64 5.58
C SER A 371 -21.14 4.73 4.71
N VAL A 372 -20.38 5.80 4.95
CA VAL A 372 -19.02 6.01 4.45
C VAL A 372 -18.10 6.31 5.62
N ALA A 373 -17.11 5.45 5.85
CA ALA A 373 -16.04 5.71 6.78
C ALA A 373 -14.77 6.17 6.07
N ILE A 374 -14.10 7.15 6.65
CA ILE A 374 -12.80 7.65 6.18
C ILE A 374 -11.82 7.61 7.35
N ALA A 375 -10.75 6.83 7.22
CA ALA A 375 -9.62 6.83 8.14
C ALA A 375 -8.48 7.61 7.50
N ALA A 376 -8.15 8.76 8.05
CA ALA A 376 -7.12 9.64 7.50
C ALA A 376 -6.49 10.49 8.58
N GLU A 377 -5.30 11.00 8.34
CA GLU A 377 -4.68 11.91 9.29
C GLU A 377 -5.41 13.26 9.36
N GLY A 378 -5.60 13.76 10.59
CA GLY A 378 -6.39 14.96 10.87
C GLY A 378 -5.71 15.99 11.75
N ASN A 379 -6.30 17.20 11.76
CA ASN A 379 -6.09 18.26 12.75
C ASN A 379 -7.37 19.07 12.94
N ALA A 380 -7.39 19.97 13.93
CA ALA A 380 -8.47 20.95 14.11
C ALA A 380 -8.87 21.64 12.79
N GLY A 381 -10.09 21.34 12.30
CA GLY A 381 -10.64 21.95 11.10
C GLY A 381 -10.16 21.40 9.76
N ASN A 382 -9.44 20.28 9.73
CA ASN A 382 -8.97 19.67 8.49
C ASN A 382 -8.62 18.18 8.62
N PHE A 383 -8.56 17.49 7.48
CA PHE A 383 -8.01 16.15 7.35
C PHE A 383 -7.42 15.93 5.96
N TRP A 384 -6.47 15.02 5.85
CA TRP A 384 -5.80 14.68 4.61
C TRP A 384 -6.64 13.68 3.79
N LEU A 385 -6.63 13.78 2.46
CA LEU A 385 -7.25 12.77 1.59
C LEU A 385 -6.57 12.71 0.21
N GLY A 386 -5.79 11.65 -0.03
CA GLY A 386 -5.01 11.44 -1.24
C GLY A 386 -3.86 12.45 -1.35
N ASN A 387 -3.98 13.48 -2.17
CA ASN A 387 -2.94 14.49 -2.38
C ASN A 387 -3.34 15.90 -1.91
N GLN A 388 -4.40 16.01 -1.11
CA GLN A 388 -5.00 17.29 -0.75
C GLN A 388 -5.56 17.31 0.68
N TRP A 389 -5.62 18.52 1.26
CA TRP A 389 -6.36 18.80 2.48
C TRP A 389 -7.83 19.08 2.19
N LEU A 390 -8.73 18.51 2.98
CA LEU A 390 -10.11 18.98 3.10
C LEU A 390 -10.23 19.84 4.36
N ARG A 391 -10.78 21.05 4.20
CA ARG A 391 -10.90 22.05 5.26
C ARG A 391 -12.02 23.03 4.97
N SER A 392 -12.43 23.79 5.98
CA SER A 392 -13.56 24.72 5.88
C SER A 392 -13.41 25.74 4.73
N GLU A 393 -12.17 26.11 4.38
CA GLU A 393 -11.87 27.12 3.38
C GLU A 393 -12.00 26.62 1.93
N ASN A 394 -11.88 25.31 1.69
CA ASN A 394 -11.94 24.73 0.34
C ASN A 394 -13.04 23.68 0.17
N ILE A 395 -13.80 23.34 1.21
CA ILE A 395 -14.86 22.33 1.13
C ILE A 395 -15.93 22.69 0.08
N ALA A 396 -16.19 23.99 -0.10
CA ALA A 396 -17.11 24.50 -1.11
C ALA A 396 -16.66 24.23 -2.55
N ASP A 397 -15.35 24.09 -2.80
CA ASP A 397 -14.82 23.76 -4.13
C ASP A 397 -15.17 22.31 -4.54
N TYR A 398 -15.49 21.45 -3.57
CA TYR A 398 -15.87 20.05 -3.77
C TYR A 398 -17.39 19.82 -3.69
N GLN A 399 -18.20 20.88 -3.76
CA GLN A 399 -19.66 20.79 -3.61
C GLN A 399 -20.29 19.73 -4.52
N GLN A 400 -19.90 19.65 -5.80
CA GLN A 400 -20.52 18.71 -6.75
C GLN A 400 -20.20 17.26 -6.39
N GLN A 401 -18.96 17.01 -5.95
CA GLN A 401 -18.48 15.69 -5.54
C GLN A 401 -19.17 15.25 -4.25
N LEU A 402 -19.23 16.11 -3.24
CA LEU A 402 -19.90 15.80 -1.96
C LEU A 402 -21.41 15.60 -2.15
N GLN A 403 -22.06 16.37 -3.04
CA GLN A 403 -23.45 16.10 -3.43
C GLN A 403 -23.60 14.76 -4.14
N SER A 404 -22.62 14.32 -4.94
CA SER A 404 -22.63 12.99 -5.54
C SER A 404 -22.44 11.87 -4.52
N TRP A 405 -21.69 12.12 -3.43
CA TRP A 405 -21.61 11.18 -2.31
C TRP A 405 -22.99 11.02 -1.68
N GLY A 406 -23.67 12.14 -1.39
CA GLY A 406 -25.05 12.14 -0.88
C GLY A 406 -26.03 11.32 -1.72
N ASN A 407 -25.95 11.42 -3.05
CA ASN A 407 -26.82 10.65 -3.95
C ASN A 407 -26.58 9.13 -3.88
N ALA A 408 -25.36 8.71 -3.50
CA ALA A 408 -24.99 7.30 -3.32
C ALA A 408 -25.41 6.75 -1.95
N LEU A 409 -25.90 7.60 -1.04
CA LEU A 409 -26.22 7.27 0.34
C LEU A 409 -27.74 7.16 0.56
N THR A 410 -28.14 6.36 1.56
CA THR A 410 -29.53 6.29 2.03
C THR A 410 -29.90 7.57 2.81
N GLU A 411 -31.20 7.75 3.09
CA GLU A 411 -31.71 8.96 3.77
C GLU A 411 -31.16 9.12 5.20
N ASN A 412 -30.84 8.02 5.88
CA ASN A 412 -30.28 8.02 7.25
C ASN A 412 -28.83 7.53 7.24
N ALA A 413 -28.08 7.81 6.18
CA ALA A 413 -26.72 7.33 6.09
C ALA A 413 -25.76 8.17 6.94
N ASP A 414 -24.70 7.52 7.41
CA ASP A 414 -23.66 8.14 8.22
C ASP A 414 -22.35 8.36 7.43
N ILE A 415 -21.65 9.45 7.70
CA ILE A 415 -20.25 9.64 7.33
C ILE A 415 -19.40 9.66 8.59
N LEU A 416 -18.52 8.67 8.75
CA LEU A 416 -17.65 8.50 9.90
C LEU A 416 -16.22 8.96 9.55
N LEU A 417 -15.76 10.06 10.13
CA LEU A 417 -14.41 10.60 9.90
C LEU A 417 -13.50 10.24 11.08
N TYR A 418 -12.75 9.15 10.93
CA TYR A 418 -11.66 8.78 11.82
C TYR A 418 -10.43 9.60 11.47
N SER A 419 -10.31 10.77 12.07
CA SER A 419 -9.18 11.68 11.88
C SER A 419 -9.00 12.57 13.10
N CYS A 420 -7.78 12.63 13.63
CA CYS A 420 -7.52 13.28 14.91
C CYS A 420 -7.95 14.74 14.91
N PHE A 421 -8.71 15.14 15.93
CA PHE A 421 -9.10 16.53 16.21
C PHE A 421 -9.89 17.21 15.10
N THR A 422 -10.34 16.54 14.04
CA THR A 422 -10.94 17.22 12.88
C THR A 422 -12.16 18.07 13.22
N ALA A 423 -12.98 17.63 14.16
CA ALA A 423 -14.12 18.38 14.67
C ALA A 423 -13.78 19.35 15.81
N LEU A 424 -12.51 19.48 16.21
CA LEU A 424 -12.12 20.32 17.34
C LEU A 424 -12.31 21.81 17.06
N GLY A 425 -13.18 22.44 17.84
CA GLY A 425 -13.40 23.89 17.85
C GLY A 425 -14.26 24.38 16.69
N ALA A 426 -14.57 25.69 16.69
CA ALA A 426 -15.55 26.28 15.77
C ALA A 426 -15.25 26.04 14.28
N THR A 427 -13.97 25.99 13.88
CA THR A 427 -13.59 25.68 12.50
C THR A 427 -13.83 24.20 12.15
N GLY A 428 -13.55 23.29 13.09
CA GLY A 428 -13.84 21.86 12.95
C GLY A 428 -15.33 21.60 12.84
N GLU A 429 -16.11 22.11 13.80
CA GLU A 429 -17.57 22.01 13.79
C GLU A 429 -18.17 22.58 12.48
N ALA A 430 -17.65 23.70 11.97
CA ALA A 430 -18.09 24.27 10.70
C ALA A 430 -17.74 23.39 9.48
N LEU A 431 -16.59 22.72 9.49
CA LEU A 431 -16.23 21.74 8.46
C LEU A 431 -17.21 20.57 8.47
N ILE A 432 -17.46 19.97 9.64
CA ILE A 432 -18.37 18.82 9.76
C ILE A 432 -19.79 19.20 9.33
N ALA A 433 -20.30 20.36 9.78
CA ALA A 433 -21.60 20.87 9.34
C ALA A 433 -21.66 21.09 7.83
N SER A 434 -20.58 21.59 7.21
CA SER A 434 -20.54 21.78 5.75
C SER A 434 -20.58 20.46 4.98
N ILE A 435 -19.91 19.41 5.48
CA ILE A 435 -19.97 18.08 4.87
C ILE A 435 -21.39 17.52 5.00
N ALA A 436 -22.02 17.64 6.17
CA ALA A 436 -23.40 17.21 6.40
C ALA A 436 -24.38 17.94 5.46
N ASP A 437 -24.29 19.27 5.35
CA ASP A 437 -25.16 20.07 4.48
C ASP A 437 -24.99 19.72 2.98
N LEU A 438 -23.77 19.40 2.55
CA LEU A 438 -23.46 19.10 1.16
C LEU A 438 -23.83 17.68 0.75
N THR A 439 -23.74 16.72 1.68
CA THR A 439 -24.03 15.30 1.44
C THR A 439 -25.47 14.94 1.81
N GLY A 440 -26.09 15.67 2.74
CA GLY A 440 -27.39 15.33 3.33
C GLY A 440 -27.33 14.19 4.35
N ALA A 441 -26.13 13.68 4.67
CA ALA A 441 -25.88 12.61 5.63
C ALA A 441 -25.54 13.17 7.02
N ASP A 442 -25.75 12.35 8.05
CA ASP A 442 -25.23 12.65 9.38
C ASP A 442 -23.72 12.38 9.42
N VAL A 443 -22.94 13.29 9.99
CA VAL A 443 -21.47 13.20 9.96
C VAL A 443 -20.95 13.15 11.38
N ALA A 444 -20.15 12.14 11.69
CA ALA A 444 -19.42 11.99 12.95
C ALA A 444 -17.91 12.19 12.74
N ALA A 445 -17.24 12.86 13.68
CA ALA A 445 -15.80 13.08 13.63
C ALA A 445 -15.19 13.26 15.02
N SER A 446 -13.90 12.99 15.16
CA SER A 446 -13.21 13.11 16.46
C SER A 446 -12.87 14.56 16.82
N VAL A 447 -13.00 14.90 18.09
CA VAL A 447 -12.52 16.17 18.68
C VAL A 447 -11.20 15.99 19.45
N ASN A 448 -10.75 14.75 19.62
CA ASN A 448 -9.51 14.39 20.31
C ASN A 448 -8.61 13.51 19.40
N ALA A 449 -7.62 12.84 20.00
CA ALA A 449 -6.77 11.90 19.28
C ALA A 449 -7.52 10.61 18.91
N THR A 450 -7.53 10.27 17.62
CA THR A 450 -8.07 9.03 17.06
C THR A 450 -6.96 8.00 16.79
N GLY A 451 -7.09 6.77 17.29
CA GLY A 451 -6.10 5.71 17.08
C GLY A 451 -5.77 4.87 18.31
N SER A 452 -4.51 4.41 18.40
CA SER A 452 -4.04 3.51 19.47
C SER A 452 -4.03 4.18 20.86
N ALA A 453 -4.53 3.42 21.85
CA ALA A 453 -4.51 3.83 23.25
C ALA A 453 -3.09 4.06 23.80
N ASN A 454 -2.05 3.50 23.16
CA ASN A 454 -0.65 3.77 23.50
C ASN A 454 -0.28 5.25 23.37
N TYR A 455 -0.97 5.97 22.48
CA TYR A 455 -0.79 7.41 22.26
C TYR A 455 -1.87 8.26 22.96
N GLY A 456 -2.64 7.66 23.88
CA GLY A 456 -3.77 8.30 24.55
C GLY A 456 -4.93 8.64 23.60
N ALA A 457 -5.00 7.93 22.48
CA ALA A 457 -6.06 8.03 21.49
C ALA A 457 -7.14 6.96 21.71
N ASP A 458 -8.30 7.13 21.10
CA ASP A 458 -9.34 6.10 21.02
C ASP A 458 -10.01 6.12 19.64
N TRP A 459 -11.02 5.29 19.41
CA TRP A 459 -11.75 5.23 18.13
C TRP A 459 -13.16 5.81 18.23
N VAL A 460 -13.40 6.66 19.24
CA VAL A 460 -14.67 7.33 19.45
C VAL A 460 -14.72 8.60 18.60
N LEU A 461 -15.88 8.84 17.98
CA LEU A 461 -16.17 10.08 17.26
C LEU A 461 -17.08 10.92 18.16
N GLU A 462 -16.55 11.97 18.79
CA GLU A 462 -17.27 12.70 19.85
C GLU A 462 -18.22 13.78 19.35
N HIS A 463 -18.10 14.18 18.09
CA HIS A 463 -18.94 15.21 17.49
C HIS A 463 -19.76 14.61 16.35
N SER A 464 -21.06 14.88 16.32
CA SER A 464 -21.97 14.49 15.24
C SER A 464 -22.94 15.60 14.84
N THR A 465 -23.42 15.59 13.60
CA THR A 465 -24.47 16.51 13.09
C THR A 465 -25.90 15.95 13.16
N GLY A 466 -26.07 14.73 13.67
CA GLY A 466 -27.34 14.05 13.92
C GLY A 466 -27.16 12.81 14.78
N GLU A 467 -28.09 11.87 14.68
CA GLU A 467 -27.95 10.55 15.30
C GLU A 467 -27.00 9.71 14.43
N ILE A 468 -26.23 8.81 15.05
CA ILE A 468 -25.29 7.94 14.33
C ILE A 468 -25.68 6.51 14.61
N GLU A 469 -26.21 5.82 13.61
CA GLU A 469 -26.67 4.43 13.71
C GLU A 469 -25.54 3.43 13.46
N THR A 470 -24.52 3.85 12.69
CA THR A 470 -23.44 2.98 12.24
C THR A 470 -22.45 2.68 13.37
N THR A 471 -22.09 1.40 13.51
CA THR A 471 -21.03 0.96 14.43
C THR A 471 -19.63 1.21 13.87
N ASN A 472 -18.59 0.92 14.66
CA ASN A 472 -17.21 1.05 14.20
C ASN A 472 -16.95 0.21 12.94
N SER A 473 -16.32 0.80 11.94
CA SER A 473 -16.06 0.18 10.63
C SER A 473 -14.90 -0.82 10.66
N PHE A 474 -14.10 -0.85 11.74
CA PHE A 474 -12.96 -1.75 11.92
C PHE A 474 -13.20 -2.75 13.07
N THR A 475 -12.72 -3.97 12.89
CA THR A 475 -12.83 -5.03 13.89
C THR A 475 -12.05 -4.68 15.16
N THR A 476 -12.48 -5.20 16.31
CA THR A 476 -11.78 -5.01 17.58
C THR A 476 -10.34 -5.52 17.53
N GLU A 477 -10.08 -6.59 16.78
CA GLU A 477 -8.72 -7.12 16.58
C GLU A 477 -7.85 -6.13 15.79
N ALA A 478 -8.37 -5.57 14.69
CA ALA A 478 -7.64 -4.58 13.90
C ALA A 478 -7.31 -3.34 14.73
N ILE A 479 -8.29 -2.79 15.45
CA ILE A 479 -8.10 -1.64 16.32
C ILE A 479 -7.10 -1.91 17.46
N ALA A 480 -7.11 -3.12 18.02
CA ALA A 480 -6.19 -3.49 19.10
C ALA A 480 -4.75 -3.71 18.60
N ASN A 481 -4.57 -4.15 17.35
CA ASN A 481 -3.28 -4.44 16.75
C ASN A 481 -2.69 -3.24 15.98
N TRP A 482 -3.51 -2.24 15.65
CA TRP A 482 -3.07 -1.04 14.98
C TRP A 482 -2.38 -0.09 15.95
N ASP A 483 -1.07 0.13 15.79
CA ASP A 483 -0.26 0.94 16.69
C ASP A 483 0.14 2.29 16.07
N GLY A 484 -0.86 3.09 15.70
CA GLY A 484 -0.66 4.41 15.11
C GLY A 484 -1.54 5.49 15.72
N LYS A 485 -1.45 6.70 15.15
CA LYS A 485 -2.36 7.81 15.45
C LYS A 485 -2.69 8.57 14.17
N LEU A 486 -3.98 8.84 13.94
CA LEU A 486 -4.46 9.51 12.72
C LEU A 486 -4.27 11.03 12.78
N ALA A 487 -3.07 11.53 13.08
CA ALA A 487 -2.75 12.96 13.23
C ALA A 487 -1.54 13.37 12.41
N THR A 488 -1.65 14.51 11.72
CA THR A 488 -0.49 15.19 11.12
C THR A 488 -0.04 16.32 12.05
N LEU A 489 1.25 16.58 12.24
CA LEU A 489 1.66 17.75 13.02
C LEU A 489 1.70 19.00 12.14
N THR A 490 0.83 19.97 12.39
CA THR A 490 0.72 21.17 11.52
C THR A 490 1.20 22.45 12.21
N VAL A 491 2.13 23.16 11.57
CA VAL A 491 2.50 24.52 11.92
C VAL A 491 1.41 25.47 11.40
N THR A 492 0.77 26.18 12.32
CA THR A 492 -0.41 27.02 12.06
C THR A 492 -0.14 28.51 12.19
N ASN A 493 1.01 28.91 12.73
CA ASN A 493 1.40 30.31 12.81
C ASN A 493 2.92 30.49 12.75
N LEU A 494 3.33 31.73 12.46
CA LEU A 494 4.74 32.09 12.22
C LEU A 494 5.48 32.54 13.49
N SER A 495 4.91 32.32 14.67
CA SER A 495 5.56 32.69 15.94
C SER A 495 6.76 31.77 16.21
N ASP A 496 7.80 32.29 16.86
CA ASP A 496 8.98 31.50 17.25
C ASP A 496 8.65 30.38 18.26
N ALA A 497 7.65 30.60 19.10
CA ALA A 497 7.24 29.70 20.16
C ALA A 497 5.74 29.85 20.48
N GLY A 498 5.23 28.92 21.28
CA GLY A 498 3.82 28.85 21.64
C GLY A 498 3.05 27.86 20.77
N ALA A 499 1.79 27.61 21.13
CA ALA A 499 0.94 26.65 20.44
C ALA A 499 0.87 26.93 18.92
N GLY A 500 1.03 25.89 18.11
CA GLY A 500 0.97 25.98 16.65
C GLY A 500 2.22 26.53 15.95
N SER A 501 3.27 26.89 16.69
CA SER A 501 4.59 27.23 16.11
C SER A 501 5.36 25.99 15.65
N LEU A 502 6.31 26.15 14.74
CA LEU A 502 7.22 25.07 14.32
C LEU A 502 7.94 24.43 15.51
N ARG A 503 8.41 25.25 16.47
CA ARG A 503 9.06 24.78 17.69
C ARG A 503 8.13 23.92 18.54
N ASN A 504 6.86 24.29 18.62
CA ASN A 504 5.87 23.51 19.35
C ASN A 504 5.59 22.17 18.68
N GLN A 505 5.49 22.12 17.34
CA GLN A 505 5.26 20.86 16.63
C GLN A 505 6.47 19.92 16.71
N ILE A 506 7.69 20.43 16.55
CA ILE A 506 8.92 19.63 16.73
C ILE A 506 9.01 19.06 18.16
N ALA A 507 8.60 19.83 19.17
CA ALA A 507 8.59 19.36 20.56
C ALA A 507 7.49 18.32 20.84
N ALA A 508 6.43 18.29 20.04
CA ALA A 508 5.33 17.33 20.15
C ALA A 508 5.58 16.05 19.33
N ALA A 509 6.53 16.08 18.40
CA ALA A 509 6.80 15.01 17.45
C ALA A 509 7.39 13.74 18.08
N ALA A 510 6.83 12.61 17.67
CA ALA A 510 7.34 11.26 17.87
C ALA A 510 8.18 10.79 16.67
N VAL A 511 8.83 9.63 16.84
CA VAL A 511 9.69 9.05 15.80
C VAL A 511 8.87 8.72 14.57
N GLY A 512 9.28 9.22 13.40
CA GLY A 512 8.58 8.99 12.13
C GLY A 512 7.49 10.01 11.79
N ASP A 513 7.17 10.94 12.71
CA ASP A 513 6.15 11.96 12.43
C ASP A 513 6.54 12.89 11.27
N ASP A 514 5.52 13.36 10.57
CA ASP A 514 5.63 14.43 9.58
C ASP A 514 5.08 15.76 10.13
N ILE A 515 5.88 16.82 9.99
CA ILE A 515 5.48 18.20 10.30
C ILE A 515 5.26 18.96 9.00
N VAL A 516 4.05 19.49 8.82
CA VAL A 516 3.66 20.28 7.64
C VAL A 516 3.23 21.70 8.03
N PHE A 517 3.01 22.56 7.03
CA PHE A 517 2.63 23.95 7.24
C PHE A 517 1.27 24.26 6.60
N ASN A 518 0.39 24.96 7.33
CA ASN A 518 -0.82 25.56 6.76
C ASN A 518 -0.67 27.07 6.50
N VAL A 519 0.48 27.64 6.86
CA VAL A 519 0.79 29.07 6.81
C VAL A 519 2.04 29.31 5.97
N SER A 520 2.02 30.39 5.18
CA SER A 520 3.18 30.89 4.45
C SER A 520 3.73 32.16 5.12
N GLY A 521 5.05 32.34 5.10
CA GLY A 521 5.74 33.52 5.60
C GLY A 521 7.03 33.21 6.35
N THR A 522 7.51 34.18 7.12
CA THR A 522 8.81 34.08 7.82
C THR A 522 8.64 33.82 9.31
N ILE A 523 9.21 32.72 9.78
CA ILE A 523 9.41 32.39 11.19
C ILE A 523 10.75 33.01 11.62
N ASN A 524 10.69 34.06 12.44
CA ASN A 524 11.90 34.70 12.99
C ASN A 524 12.28 34.01 14.30
N LEU A 525 13.43 33.34 14.33
CA LEU A 525 13.87 32.57 15.48
C LEU A 525 14.45 33.48 16.56
N GLY A 526 13.93 33.34 17.78
CA GLY A 526 14.51 33.93 18.98
C GLY A 526 15.66 33.12 19.56
N SER A 527 15.75 31.83 19.20
CA SER A 527 16.79 30.89 19.61
C SER A 527 16.88 29.70 18.66
N GLU A 528 17.95 28.91 18.71
CA GLU A 528 18.06 27.68 17.93
C GLU A 528 16.92 26.68 18.24
N ILE A 529 16.47 25.93 17.25
CA ILE A 529 15.55 24.80 17.42
C ILE A 529 16.38 23.51 17.46
N ALA A 530 16.26 22.74 18.53
CA ALA A 530 16.99 21.49 18.70
C ALA A 530 16.03 20.30 18.86
N TRP A 531 16.36 19.17 18.23
CA TRP A 531 15.62 17.92 18.40
C TRP A 531 16.50 16.67 18.24
N ALA A 532 16.03 15.56 18.78
CA ALA A 532 16.66 14.24 18.70
C ALA A 532 15.71 13.13 18.22
N THR A 533 14.49 13.49 17.82
CA THR A 533 13.48 12.57 17.31
C THR A 533 13.90 12.04 15.94
N ASP A 534 14.12 10.73 15.86
CA ASP A 534 14.54 10.05 14.64
C ASP A 534 13.43 10.02 13.58
N ASN A 535 13.84 10.06 12.31
CA ASN A 535 12.95 10.00 11.14
C ASN A 535 11.88 11.09 11.09
N LEU A 536 12.10 12.24 11.75
CA LEU A 536 11.21 13.38 11.66
C LEU A 536 11.34 14.05 10.28
N THR A 537 10.21 14.26 9.59
CA THR A 537 10.14 15.06 8.37
C THR A 537 9.59 16.45 8.69
N ILE A 538 10.21 17.49 8.14
CA ILE A 538 9.66 18.85 8.14
C ILE A 538 9.45 19.26 6.68
N ASP A 539 8.20 19.35 6.25
CA ASP A 539 7.85 19.60 4.86
C ASP A 539 7.04 20.89 4.66
N GLY A 540 7.63 21.84 3.95
CA GLY A 540 6.98 23.09 3.53
C GLY A 540 6.16 23.00 2.25
N SER A 541 5.88 21.80 1.72
CA SER A 541 5.19 21.65 0.44
C SER A 541 3.84 22.37 0.42
N GLY A 542 3.51 22.96 -0.74
CA GLY A 542 2.30 23.78 -0.89
C GLY A 542 2.34 25.15 -0.20
N GLN A 543 3.42 25.49 0.54
CA GLN A 543 3.59 26.77 1.21
C GLN A 543 4.91 27.46 0.82
N SER A 544 5.01 28.76 1.09
CA SER A 544 6.26 29.52 1.01
C SER A 544 6.71 29.86 2.43
N VAL A 545 7.56 29.02 3.01
CA VAL A 545 8.01 29.13 4.40
C VAL A 545 9.49 29.49 4.47
N VAL A 546 9.79 30.54 5.24
CA VAL A 546 11.17 30.96 5.56
C VAL A 546 11.41 30.76 7.05
N VAL A 547 12.46 30.02 7.42
CA VAL A 547 12.99 29.97 8.78
C VAL A 547 14.22 30.87 8.84
N ASP A 548 14.11 31.96 9.60
CA ASP A 548 15.11 33.03 9.64
C ASP A 548 15.75 33.13 11.03
N GLY A 549 17.07 33.00 11.09
CA GLY A 549 17.86 33.05 12.33
C GLY A 549 18.15 34.47 12.84
N GLY A 550 17.73 35.50 12.10
CA GLY A 550 17.89 36.91 12.45
C GLY A 550 19.34 37.41 12.49
N GLY A 551 20.31 36.61 12.04
CA GLY A 551 21.74 36.89 12.11
C GLY A 551 22.36 36.63 13.48
N GLY A 552 21.62 36.04 14.43
CA GLY A 552 22.09 35.81 15.81
C GLY A 552 21.94 34.38 16.33
N ASN A 553 21.19 33.52 15.62
CA ASN A 553 20.88 32.16 16.07
C ASN A 553 21.22 31.14 14.99
N ARG A 554 21.76 29.98 15.37
CA ARG A 554 21.67 28.78 14.51
C ARG A 554 20.20 28.45 14.26
N LEU A 555 19.84 27.95 13.08
CA LEU A 555 18.46 27.54 12.82
C LEU A 555 18.13 26.21 13.51
N PHE A 556 18.88 25.16 13.15
CA PHE A 556 18.60 23.79 13.58
C PHE A 556 19.83 23.10 14.19
N ASN A 557 19.63 22.45 15.33
CA ASN A 557 20.59 21.55 15.96
C ASN A 557 19.98 20.14 16.07
N ILE A 558 20.40 19.26 15.17
CA ILE A 558 19.76 17.97 14.91
C ILE A 558 20.64 16.86 15.49
N ALA A 559 20.19 16.26 16.58
CA ALA A 559 20.81 15.09 17.20
C ALA A 559 20.20 13.75 16.74
N ALA A 560 19.09 13.81 15.99
CA ALA A 560 18.46 12.66 15.37
C ALA A 560 19.42 11.95 14.40
N ASN A 561 19.37 10.62 14.36
CA ASN A 561 20.09 9.79 13.42
C ASN A 561 19.69 10.14 11.99
N ASN A 562 18.39 10.06 11.69
CA ASN A 562 17.84 10.47 10.40
C ASN A 562 16.88 11.64 10.57
N ALA A 563 16.92 12.59 9.64
CA ALA A 563 15.97 13.69 9.57
C ALA A 563 15.79 14.16 8.12
N THR A 564 14.59 14.61 7.78
CA THR A 564 14.27 15.12 6.45
C THR A 564 13.75 16.55 6.55
N ILE A 565 14.30 17.45 5.73
CA ILE A 565 13.80 18.82 5.58
C ILE A 565 13.52 19.05 4.10
N SER A 566 12.29 19.44 3.78
CA SER A 566 11.87 19.67 2.40
C SER A 566 11.10 20.96 2.20
N ASN A 567 11.25 21.56 1.01
CA ASN A 567 10.46 22.70 0.56
C ASN A 567 10.52 23.94 1.47
N LEU A 568 11.65 24.18 2.14
CA LEU A 568 11.85 25.35 3.00
C LEU A 568 12.90 26.32 2.45
N THR A 569 12.83 27.58 2.89
CA THR A 569 13.95 28.51 2.84
C THR A 569 14.52 28.68 4.24
N LEU A 570 15.81 28.39 4.42
CA LEU A 570 16.53 28.43 5.67
C LEU A 570 17.61 29.52 5.57
N GLN A 571 17.50 30.61 6.33
CA GLN A 571 18.39 31.75 6.13
C GLN A 571 18.82 32.51 7.37
N ASN A 572 19.89 33.31 7.20
CA ASN A 572 20.41 34.24 8.20
C ASN A 572 20.69 33.58 9.57
N GLY A 573 20.99 32.28 9.59
CA GLY A 573 21.49 31.59 10.76
C GLY A 573 22.89 32.05 11.11
N SER A 574 23.21 32.19 12.39
CA SER A 574 24.54 32.62 12.85
C SER A 574 24.92 31.98 14.17
N THR A 575 26.12 31.42 14.28
CA THR A 575 26.61 30.82 15.52
C THR A 575 28.12 30.94 15.68
N ALA A 576 28.58 30.99 16.93
CA ALA A 576 29.99 30.96 17.27
C ALA A 576 30.61 29.54 17.22
N ALA A 577 29.81 28.51 16.96
CA ALA A 577 30.24 27.12 16.79
C ALA A 577 30.17 26.71 15.30
N SER A 578 30.11 25.41 14.99
CA SER A 578 29.88 24.88 13.64
C SER A 578 28.39 24.86 13.27
N GLY A 579 28.06 24.87 11.97
CA GLY A 579 26.70 24.73 11.47
C GLY A 579 25.88 26.01 11.67
N GLY A 580 26.07 27.00 10.80
CA GLY A 580 25.40 28.31 10.91
C GLY A 580 23.90 28.20 10.66
N GLY A 581 23.52 27.42 9.64
CA GLY A 581 22.14 27.03 9.40
C GLY A 581 21.78 25.78 10.21
N ILE A 582 22.49 24.69 9.93
CA ILE A 582 22.20 23.36 10.47
C ILE A 582 23.47 22.75 11.08
N LEU A 583 23.37 22.25 12.30
CA LEU A 583 24.33 21.32 12.88
C LEU A 583 23.68 19.94 12.99
N HIS A 584 24.28 18.92 12.39
CA HIS A 584 23.85 17.51 12.51
C HIS A 584 24.90 16.69 13.27
N THR A 585 24.45 16.02 14.34
CA THR A 585 25.30 15.23 15.23
C THR A 585 24.92 13.76 15.31
N GLY A 586 23.78 13.38 14.71
CA GLY A 586 23.39 11.97 14.55
C GLY A 586 24.29 11.21 13.60
N THR A 587 24.22 9.88 13.65
CA THR A 587 25.07 8.99 12.84
C THR A 587 24.39 8.46 11.57
N GLY A 588 23.12 8.78 11.37
CA GLY A 588 22.36 8.44 10.17
C GLY A 588 22.41 9.55 9.12
N THR A 589 21.35 9.71 8.34
CA THR A 589 21.32 10.63 7.20
C THR A 589 20.46 11.87 7.47
N LEU A 590 21.03 13.06 7.27
CA LEU A 590 20.25 14.29 7.10
C LEU A 590 19.95 14.50 5.61
N THR A 591 18.67 14.57 5.27
CA THR A 591 18.18 14.77 3.90
C THR A 591 17.60 16.17 3.72
N LEU A 592 18.08 16.91 2.72
CA LEU A 592 17.50 18.15 2.25
C LEU A 592 16.97 17.96 0.82
N ALA A 593 15.68 18.26 0.61
CA ALA A 593 15.03 18.17 -0.71
C ALA A 593 14.32 19.48 -1.05
N ASN A 594 14.46 19.97 -2.29
CA ASN A 594 13.77 21.20 -2.75
C ASN A 594 13.93 22.40 -1.78
N THR A 595 15.07 22.51 -1.12
CA THR A 595 15.30 23.46 -0.03
C THR A 595 16.33 24.50 -0.43
N THR A 596 16.15 25.74 0.03
CA THR A 596 17.16 26.80 -0.11
C THR A 596 17.79 27.10 1.24
N LEU A 597 19.10 26.91 1.39
CA LEU A 597 19.86 27.27 2.58
C LEU A 597 20.82 28.42 2.25
N SER A 598 20.56 29.62 2.78
CA SER A 598 21.34 30.79 2.36
C SER A 598 21.66 31.83 3.43
N ARG A 599 22.79 32.54 3.25
CA ARG A 599 23.21 33.62 4.16
C ARG A 599 23.40 33.18 5.61
N ASN A 600 23.73 31.91 5.83
CA ASN A 600 24.03 31.40 7.16
C ASN A 600 25.53 31.50 7.45
N SER A 601 25.91 31.68 8.71
CA SER A 601 27.30 31.85 9.12
C SER A 601 27.65 31.05 10.38
N ALA A 602 28.82 30.42 10.37
CA ALA A 602 29.41 29.72 11.50
C ALA A 602 30.80 30.30 11.75
N ASN A 603 31.23 30.41 13.01
CA ASN A 603 32.63 30.74 13.27
C ASN A 603 33.55 29.57 12.92
N ILE A 604 33.15 28.33 13.18
CA ILE A 604 34.02 27.16 12.99
C ILE A 604 33.78 26.56 11.59
N ASP A 605 33.08 25.42 11.48
CA ASP A 605 32.89 24.74 10.20
C ASP A 605 31.43 24.80 9.76
N GLY A 606 31.18 24.70 8.46
CA GLY A 606 29.83 24.53 7.93
C GLY A 606 28.99 25.78 8.08
N GLY A 607 29.29 26.83 7.31
CA GLY A 607 28.50 28.07 7.35
C GLY A 607 27.02 27.81 7.10
N GLY A 608 26.70 26.94 6.13
CA GLY A 608 25.37 26.38 5.93
C GLY A 608 25.11 25.19 6.85
N ILE A 609 25.82 24.08 6.60
CA ILE A 609 25.62 22.79 7.27
C ILE A 609 26.94 22.27 7.82
N ALA A 610 26.94 21.79 9.06
CA ALA A 610 28.02 20.97 9.62
C ALA A 610 27.50 19.60 10.05
N SER A 611 28.16 18.51 9.65
CA SER A 611 27.90 17.14 10.11
C SER A 611 29.12 16.54 10.81
N THR A 612 28.91 15.88 11.95
CA THR A 612 30.01 15.26 12.72
C THR A 612 30.25 13.81 12.31
N ASN A 613 29.20 12.99 12.24
CA ASN A 613 29.29 11.54 12.01
C ASN A 613 28.19 11.00 11.09
N GLY A 614 27.38 11.87 10.49
CA GLY A 614 26.21 11.51 9.70
C GLY A 614 26.38 11.79 8.22
N ASP A 615 25.69 11.01 7.40
CA ASP A 615 25.62 11.19 5.96
C ASP A 615 24.74 12.40 5.62
N ILE A 616 25.09 13.11 4.55
CA ILE A 616 24.33 14.25 4.04
C ILE A 616 23.84 13.95 2.63
N SER A 617 22.52 14.01 2.43
CA SER A 617 21.89 13.86 1.13
C SER A 617 21.17 15.15 0.74
N ILE A 618 21.53 15.74 -0.39
CA ILE A 618 20.97 16.99 -0.89
C ILE A 618 20.45 16.79 -2.31
N SER A 619 19.16 17.02 -2.51
CA SER A 619 18.51 16.88 -3.81
C SER A 619 17.69 18.12 -4.19
N ALA A 620 17.76 18.51 -5.47
CA ALA A 620 17.00 19.63 -6.04
C ALA A 620 17.07 20.92 -5.19
N SER A 621 18.20 21.16 -4.52
CA SER A 621 18.33 22.19 -3.49
C SER A 621 19.42 23.21 -3.82
N THR A 622 19.35 24.38 -3.17
CA THR A 622 20.33 25.46 -3.33
C THR A 622 20.97 25.80 -1.98
N ILE A 623 22.29 25.66 -1.88
CA ILE A 623 23.10 26.05 -0.71
C ILE A 623 23.97 27.24 -1.12
N ALA A 624 23.60 28.46 -0.71
CA ALA A 624 24.23 29.66 -1.27
C ALA A 624 24.55 30.79 -0.30
N ASN A 625 25.69 31.47 -0.52
CA ASN A 625 26.12 32.63 0.26
C ASN A 625 26.27 32.34 1.76
N ASN A 626 26.67 31.13 2.12
CA ASN A 626 26.94 30.77 3.51
C ASN A 626 28.44 30.94 3.83
N ALA A 627 28.79 31.19 5.09
CA ALA A 627 30.15 31.58 5.49
C ALA A 627 30.67 30.84 6.74
N ALA A 628 31.85 30.22 6.63
CA ALA A 628 32.63 29.70 7.76
C ALA A 628 33.79 30.67 8.07
N VAL A 629 33.72 31.39 9.19
CA VAL A 629 34.56 32.58 9.47
C VAL A 629 35.98 32.22 9.89
N THR A 630 36.22 31.08 10.52
CA THR A 630 37.57 30.64 10.92
C THR A 630 37.78 29.15 10.68
N GLY A 631 37.02 28.55 9.77
CA GLY A 631 37.10 27.12 9.50
C GLY A 631 36.62 26.78 8.09
N ASN A 632 36.11 25.56 7.94
CA ASN A 632 35.98 24.88 6.66
C ASN A 632 34.54 24.83 6.17
N GLY A 633 34.34 24.60 4.87
CA GLY A 633 33.02 24.26 4.35
C GLY A 633 32.05 25.43 4.46
N GLY A 634 32.27 26.50 3.70
CA GLY A 634 31.38 27.68 3.75
C GLY A 634 29.92 27.29 3.53
N GLY A 635 29.67 26.40 2.57
CA GLY A 635 28.37 25.77 2.34
C GLY A 635 28.14 24.56 3.25
N LEU A 636 28.97 23.53 3.10
CA LEU A 636 28.84 22.24 3.79
C LEU A 636 30.19 21.77 4.33
N ALA A 637 30.24 21.35 5.60
CA ALA A 637 31.37 20.67 6.21
C ALA A 637 30.94 19.33 6.79
N VAL A 638 31.62 18.23 6.42
CA VAL A 638 31.36 16.88 6.96
C VAL A 638 32.65 16.31 7.53
N ALA A 639 32.66 16.01 8.82
CA ALA A 639 33.83 15.45 9.50
C ALA A 639 33.98 13.94 9.23
N ASN A 640 32.90 13.18 9.41
CA ASN A 640 32.84 11.75 9.06
C ASN A 640 31.45 11.44 8.48
N GLY A 641 31.40 10.92 7.26
CA GLY A 641 30.15 10.57 6.59
C GLY A 641 30.24 10.74 5.09
N ASN A 642 29.27 10.21 4.37
CA ASN A 642 29.15 10.37 2.93
C ASN A 642 28.35 11.62 2.58
N VAL A 643 28.65 12.20 1.42
CA VAL A 643 27.95 13.35 0.87
C VAL A 643 27.38 12.97 -0.49
N THR A 644 26.07 13.12 -0.65
CA THR A 644 25.37 12.92 -1.92
C THR A 644 24.71 14.23 -2.37
N LEU A 645 25.08 14.74 -3.53
CA LEU A 645 24.49 15.92 -4.17
C LEU A 645 23.87 15.53 -5.51
N ILE A 646 22.58 15.76 -5.67
CA ILE A 646 21.85 15.42 -6.91
C ILE A 646 21.03 16.64 -7.36
N ASN A 647 21.17 17.05 -8.63
CA ASN A 647 20.41 18.15 -9.21
C ASN A 647 20.44 19.44 -8.36
N SER A 648 21.57 19.72 -7.70
CA SER A 648 21.66 20.76 -6.67
C SER A 648 22.72 21.81 -7.00
N THR A 649 22.63 22.96 -6.34
CA THR A 649 23.57 24.09 -6.54
C THR A 649 24.22 24.49 -5.22
N LEU A 650 25.56 24.52 -5.18
CA LEU A 650 26.36 25.13 -4.11
C LEU A 650 27.06 26.37 -4.67
N SER A 651 26.68 27.57 -4.23
CA SER A 651 27.25 28.78 -4.82
C SER A 651 27.49 29.96 -3.90
N GLY A 652 28.56 30.73 -4.17
CA GLY A 652 28.86 31.94 -3.42
C GLY A 652 29.21 31.70 -1.95
N ASN A 653 29.52 30.45 -1.56
CA ASN A 653 29.86 30.13 -0.18
C ASN A 653 31.33 30.43 0.12
N ILE A 654 31.63 30.81 1.35
CA ILE A 654 32.94 31.33 1.75
C ILE A 654 33.47 30.56 2.97
N ALA A 655 34.70 30.06 2.88
CA ALA A 655 35.45 29.50 4.00
C ALA A 655 36.77 30.25 4.16
N ASN A 656 37.22 30.41 5.40
CA ASN A 656 38.55 30.94 5.67
C ASN A 656 39.65 29.88 5.52
N ASP A 657 39.33 28.59 5.66
CA ASP A 657 40.31 27.51 5.50
C ASP A 657 40.02 26.74 4.19
N TYR A 658 39.49 25.51 4.28
CA TYR A 658 39.30 24.61 3.14
C TYR A 658 37.84 24.54 2.67
N GLY A 659 37.62 24.26 1.38
CA GLY A 659 36.32 23.85 0.88
C GLY A 659 35.27 24.95 0.91
N GLY A 660 35.44 26.05 0.18
CA GLY A 660 34.49 27.17 0.20
C GLY A 660 33.04 26.73 -0.02
N GLY A 661 32.81 25.81 -0.97
CA GLY A 661 31.51 25.16 -1.18
C GLY A 661 31.30 23.95 -0.27
N LEU A 662 32.19 22.96 -0.39
CA LEU A 662 32.13 21.68 0.32
C LEU A 662 33.50 21.32 0.91
N PHE A 663 33.54 21.03 2.20
CA PHE A 663 34.65 20.37 2.88
C PHE A 663 34.20 18.99 3.38
N LEU A 664 34.96 17.96 3.01
CA LEU A 664 34.78 16.59 3.49
C LEU A 664 36.09 16.08 4.08
N ASN A 665 36.11 15.86 5.39
CA ASN A 665 37.30 15.36 6.05
C ASN A 665 37.46 13.84 5.81
N THR A 666 36.46 13.04 6.15
CA THR A 666 36.47 11.59 5.89
C THR A 666 35.14 11.10 5.32
N GLY A 667 35.21 10.21 4.32
CA GLY A 667 34.05 9.60 3.65
C GLY A 667 34.11 9.72 2.13
N ASN A 668 33.01 9.42 1.45
CA ASN A 668 32.91 9.56 -0.01
C ASN A 668 31.99 10.72 -0.41
N ALA A 669 32.25 11.32 -1.57
CA ALA A 669 31.39 12.33 -2.17
C ALA A 669 30.86 11.82 -3.50
N THR A 670 29.55 11.87 -3.69
CA THR A 670 28.84 11.52 -4.94
C THR A 670 28.08 12.75 -5.41
N ILE A 671 28.56 13.38 -6.48
CA ILE A 671 28.02 14.64 -7.01
C ILE A 671 27.50 14.37 -8.42
N THR A 672 26.19 14.43 -8.61
CA THR A 672 25.53 14.12 -9.88
C THR A 672 24.65 15.28 -10.34
N ASN A 673 24.75 15.65 -11.62
CA ASN A 673 23.92 16.70 -12.24
C ASN A 673 23.88 18.02 -11.44
N SER A 674 24.98 18.38 -10.78
CA SER A 674 25.01 19.47 -9.81
C SER A 674 25.98 20.57 -10.22
N THR A 675 25.81 21.77 -9.67
CA THR A 675 26.67 22.94 -9.94
C THR A 675 27.32 23.43 -8.65
N ILE A 676 28.65 23.53 -8.63
CA ILE A 676 29.44 24.10 -7.53
C ILE A 676 30.26 25.27 -8.09
N ALA A 677 29.84 26.51 -7.82
CA ALA A 677 30.43 27.68 -8.46
C ALA A 677 30.52 28.91 -7.57
N PHE A 678 31.47 29.79 -7.85
CA PHE A 678 31.67 31.06 -7.12
C PHE A 678 31.95 30.91 -5.63
N ASN A 679 32.40 29.74 -5.18
CA ASN A 679 32.75 29.53 -3.80
C ASN A 679 34.20 29.94 -3.54
N VAL A 680 34.52 30.36 -2.32
CA VAL A 680 35.81 30.95 -1.94
C VAL A 680 36.40 30.21 -0.73
N ALA A 681 37.66 29.80 -0.83
CA ALA A 681 38.50 29.31 0.27
C ALA A 681 39.68 30.27 0.53
N ASP A 682 40.37 30.13 1.68
CA ASP A 682 41.43 31.04 2.16
C ASP A 682 41.00 32.52 2.18
N SER A 683 39.76 32.82 2.60
CA SER A 683 39.23 34.18 2.50
C SER A 683 39.94 35.22 3.39
N ASP A 684 40.71 34.81 4.41
CA ASP A 684 41.53 35.71 5.22
C ASP A 684 42.97 35.88 4.73
N THR A 685 43.36 35.15 3.68
CA THR A 685 44.64 35.27 2.97
C THR A 685 45.86 34.94 3.83
N PHE A 686 45.68 34.16 4.91
CA PHE A 686 46.79 33.75 5.78
C PHE A 686 47.60 32.56 5.22
N GLY A 687 47.24 32.05 4.04
CA GLY A 687 48.04 31.07 3.30
C GLY A 687 47.81 29.63 3.73
N PHE A 688 46.66 29.35 4.34
CA PHE A 688 46.22 28.01 4.73
C PHE A 688 44.78 27.80 4.25
N GLY A 689 44.61 27.10 3.13
CA GLY A 689 43.30 26.82 2.55
C GLY A 689 43.44 26.31 1.11
N GLU A 690 42.57 25.39 0.71
CA GLU A 690 42.53 24.81 -0.64
C GLU A 690 41.08 24.42 -0.99
N GLY A 691 40.78 24.24 -2.27
CA GLY A 691 39.48 23.71 -2.72
C GLY A 691 38.37 24.74 -2.58
N GLY A 692 38.51 25.91 -3.22
CA GLY A 692 37.47 26.96 -3.21
C GLY A 692 36.07 26.41 -3.49
N GLY A 693 35.94 25.48 -4.44
CA GLY A 693 34.71 24.71 -4.66
C GLY A 693 34.57 23.54 -3.70
N VAL A 694 35.46 22.55 -3.83
CA VAL A 694 35.41 21.29 -3.07
C VAL A 694 36.79 20.95 -2.50
N HIS A 695 36.85 20.60 -1.23
CA HIS A 695 38.01 19.99 -0.59
C HIS A 695 37.63 18.65 0.02
N ILE A 696 38.41 17.60 -0.27
CA ILE A 696 38.24 16.27 0.33
C ILE A 696 39.58 15.77 0.86
N ALA A 697 39.68 15.59 2.18
CA ALA A 697 40.96 15.30 2.84
C ALA A 697 41.38 13.81 2.74
N THR A 698 40.42 12.88 2.63
CA THR A 698 40.72 11.45 2.49
C THR A 698 40.84 10.98 1.05
N VAL A 699 41.63 9.93 0.84
CA VAL A 699 41.58 9.13 -0.39
C VAL A 699 40.38 8.17 -0.30
N GLY A 700 39.46 8.24 -1.26
CA GLY A 700 38.25 7.43 -1.30
C GLY A 700 37.70 7.26 -2.72
N SER A 701 36.53 6.63 -2.83
CA SER A 701 35.83 6.40 -4.10
C SER A 701 34.88 7.56 -4.40
N HIS A 702 35.43 8.75 -4.63
CA HIS A 702 34.65 9.94 -4.95
C HIS A 702 34.17 9.92 -6.40
N GLN A 703 32.91 10.26 -6.62
CA GLN A 703 32.27 10.28 -7.93
C GLN A 703 31.71 11.67 -8.23
N ILE A 704 32.09 12.20 -9.38
CA ILE A 704 31.48 13.39 -9.97
C ILE A 704 30.99 12.96 -11.34
N VAL A 705 29.72 13.23 -11.62
CA VAL A 705 29.04 12.79 -12.84
C VAL A 705 28.15 13.91 -13.34
N ASN A 706 28.29 14.29 -14.61
CA ASN A 706 27.46 15.29 -15.28
C ASN A 706 27.35 16.61 -14.51
N SER A 707 28.43 17.02 -13.83
CA SER A 707 28.40 18.17 -12.93
C SER A 707 29.35 19.28 -13.37
N ILE A 708 29.08 20.50 -12.88
CA ILE A 708 29.87 21.70 -13.15
C ILE A 708 30.54 22.13 -11.85
N ILE A 709 31.87 22.19 -11.84
CA ILE A 709 32.64 22.78 -10.74
C ILE A 709 33.56 23.83 -11.34
N ALA A 710 33.19 25.11 -11.19
CA ALA A 710 33.84 26.18 -11.93
C ALA A 710 33.71 27.53 -11.24
N GLN A 711 34.65 28.44 -11.55
CA GLN A 711 34.63 29.83 -11.08
C GLN A 711 34.69 29.95 -9.56
N ASN A 712 35.23 28.93 -8.89
CA ASN A 712 35.56 29.01 -7.49
C ASN A 712 36.94 29.67 -7.33
N SER A 713 37.27 30.10 -6.12
CA SER A 713 38.51 30.82 -5.83
C SER A 713 39.16 30.29 -4.56
N ASP A 714 40.46 30.10 -4.63
CA ASP A 714 41.34 30.00 -3.48
C ASP A 714 42.17 31.28 -3.47
N LEU A 715 42.13 32.03 -2.36
CA LEU A 715 42.86 33.30 -2.22
C LEU A 715 44.24 33.14 -1.58
N SER A 716 44.74 31.90 -1.44
CA SER A 716 46.06 31.62 -0.91
C SER A 716 47.18 32.24 -1.76
N THR A 717 48.20 32.76 -1.09
CA THR A 717 49.38 33.38 -1.75
C THR A 717 50.48 32.36 -2.08
N ALA A 718 50.25 31.08 -1.75
CA ALA A 718 51.26 30.03 -1.73
C ALA A 718 51.10 29.00 -2.86
N GLY A 719 51.25 29.41 -4.13
CA GLY A 719 51.74 28.56 -5.22
C GLY A 719 50.96 27.30 -5.66
N SER A 720 49.91 26.86 -4.97
CA SER A 720 49.05 25.72 -5.33
C SER A 720 47.58 26.14 -5.37
N ASN A 721 47.16 26.77 -6.47
CA ASN A 721 45.80 27.29 -6.66
C ASN A 721 44.79 26.17 -6.98
N PHE A 722 44.42 25.35 -6.00
CA PHE A 722 43.33 24.38 -6.14
C PHE A 722 41.97 25.07 -5.97
N ALA A 723 41.67 26.02 -6.87
CA ALA A 723 40.49 26.88 -6.74
C ALA A 723 39.17 26.12 -6.86
N ASP A 724 39.07 25.12 -7.75
CA ASP A 724 37.84 24.36 -7.97
C ASP A 724 37.77 23.09 -7.10
N ILE A 725 38.81 22.25 -7.11
CA ILE A 725 38.83 20.99 -6.34
C ILE A 725 40.23 20.71 -5.78
N SER A 726 40.29 20.32 -4.50
CA SER A 726 41.43 19.64 -3.87
C SER A 726 40.99 18.25 -3.37
N ALA A 727 41.24 17.20 -4.16
CA ALA A 727 40.89 15.80 -3.87
C ALA A 727 41.56 14.81 -4.86
N ASN A 728 41.68 13.52 -4.50
CA ASN A 728 42.02 12.44 -5.43
C ASN A 728 40.73 11.84 -6.05
N LEU A 729 40.42 12.13 -7.32
CA LEU A 729 39.13 11.80 -7.94
C LEU A 729 39.21 10.78 -9.09
N SER A 730 38.17 9.97 -9.26
CA SER A 730 37.84 9.31 -10.54
C SER A 730 36.76 10.11 -11.26
N LEU A 731 37.02 10.53 -12.50
CA LEU A 731 36.15 11.45 -13.25
C LEU A 731 35.59 10.79 -14.51
N SER A 732 34.31 11.03 -14.79
CA SER A 732 33.65 10.61 -16.04
C SER A 732 32.83 11.77 -16.61
N THR A 733 33.37 12.40 -17.67
CA THR A 733 32.68 13.40 -18.52
C THR A 733 32.17 14.69 -17.83
N ASP A 734 32.97 15.28 -16.93
CA ASP A 734 32.63 16.51 -16.20
C ASP A 734 33.29 17.79 -16.76
N ARG A 735 32.75 18.97 -16.40
CA ARG A 735 33.35 20.28 -16.73
C ARG A 735 33.90 20.93 -15.46
N ILE A 736 35.23 20.82 -15.30
CA ILE A 736 36.00 21.38 -14.17
C ILE A 736 37.01 22.39 -14.72
N ASN A 737 37.01 23.64 -14.23
CA ASN A 737 37.90 24.71 -14.72
C ASN A 737 39.19 24.81 -13.87
N GLY A 738 40.02 23.78 -13.90
CA GLY A 738 41.30 23.83 -13.19
C GLY A 738 41.84 22.45 -12.86
N TYR A 739 42.37 21.77 -13.87
CA TYR A 739 43.32 20.69 -13.63
C TYR A 739 44.71 21.32 -13.55
N ASP A 740 45.25 21.49 -12.35
CA ASP A 740 46.70 21.44 -12.18
C ASP A 740 47.07 20.04 -11.69
N SER A 741 47.65 19.27 -12.61
CA SER A 741 48.26 17.97 -12.38
C SER A 741 49.35 18.03 -11.28
N PHE A 742 49.61 16.94 -10.54
CA PHE A 742 50.80 16.09 -10.77
C PHE A 742 50.85 14.83 -9.88
N LEU A 743 51.23 13.74 -10.56
CA LEU A 743 51.74 12.42 -10.12
C LEU A 743 50.74 11.33 -9.69
#